data_AF-A0A8C0RDZ8-F1
#
_entry.id   AF-A0A8C0RDZ8-F1
#
_cell.length_a   1.000
_cell.length_b   1.000
_cell.length_c   1.000
_cell.angle_alpha   90.00
_cell.angle_beta   90.00
_cell.angle_gamma   90.00
#
_symmetry.space_group_name_H-M   'P 1'
#
loop_
_entity.id
_entity.type
_entity.pdbx_description
1 polymer ?
#
loop_
_entity_poly.entity_id
_entity_poly.type
_entity_poly.pdbx_seq_one_letter_code
_entity_poly.pdbx_strand_id
1 'polypeptide(L)'
;MVPAKAHRHPSLFSSRSKVAMDDLMENTTVLSTLRSLNNFISQRVEAGSGLDASTPAQGSLQMQYQQSMQLEERAEWIRSKSQVVQVEREKIQMELSHKRARVELERAASTSARRYEREVDRNQELLTRIRQLQEREAEAEEKMKEQLERHRMCKQSLDTAGQKLREKEEGLAAAGETINALKGRVSELQWSVMNQEMQVKSLESEKQELKEQLALQHKKCQEANQKVQELQAIQEARADQEQRIRDLEQKLSLQEQDASVVKNMKSELMRLPKMERELKQLREESAYLREMRETNGLLREELEGLRRRLGRQEKMQESLVVLELEKERLLAKLQSWEQLEQSTGLSIRTPEDLSRFVVDLQQRELALQDRNNAITSSARGLEKVRQQLQEEVRQVSSQLLEERKKRETQEALARRLQKRVLLLTKERDGMRAILGSYDSELTSAEYSPQLTRRMREAEDMVQKVHAHSSEIELEMEVKMLQSQSSTAEQSFPLSREEVSSLRLKIEELEGERSRLEEDKKMLEMQLERFTLQGNYDQSRTKVLHMSMNPASVAKQRLREDQARLQEECEQLRELVRALERGGPVPANLEAAAGLPSSKEVAELRKQVESAELKNQRLKEVFQTKIQEFRKVCYALTGYQIDITTENQYRLTSMYAEHKADCLIFKATGTSGTKMQLLETAFSRTIQELIELHLLHQDSIPAFLSALTLDLFSRQTVA
;
A
#
# COMPACT_ATOMS: atom_id res chain seq x y z
N MET A 1 -19.75 -29.51 -25.10
CA MET A 1 -21.01 -29.33 -24.33
C MET A 1 -21.97 -28.51 -25.17
N VAL A 2 -23.22 -28.96 -25.21
CA VAL A 2 -24.32 -28.55 -26.10
C VAL A 2 -24.67 -27.06 -25.99
N PRO A 3 -24.95 -26.33 -27.09
CA PRO A 3 -25.73 -25.10 -27.04
C PRO A 3 -27.20 -25.36 -27.42
N ALA A 4 -28.09 -24.81 -26.60
CA ALA A 4 -29.53 -24.95 -26.69
C ALA A 4 -30.12 -24.26 -27.93
N LYS A 5 -31.05 -24.97 -28.57
CA LYS A 5 -31.99 -24.49 -29.59
C LYS A 5 -33.18 -23.78 -28.92
N ALA A 6 -33.61 -22.66 -29.49
CA ALA A 6 -35.01 -22.20 -29.49
C ALA A 6 -35.17 -21.21 -30.67
N HIS A 7 -35.56 -21.68 -31.85
CA HIS A 7 -36.95 -21.68 -32.36
C HIS A 7 -37.57 -20.27 -32.52
N ARG A 8 -37.38 -19.72 -33.72
CA ARG A 8 -38.27 -18.70 -34.30
C ARG A 8 -39.49 -19.41 -34.90
N HIS A 9 -40.69 -19.07 -34.42
CA HIS A 9 -41.92 -19.18 -35.19
C HIS A 9 -42.34 -17.79 -35.68
N PRO A 10 -42.87 -17.66 -36.92
CA PRO A 10 -43.51 -16.44 -37.37
C PRO A 10 -45.00 -16.48 -37.02
N SER A 11 -45.47 -15.53 -36.21
CA SER A 11 -46.90 -15.33 -35.94
C SER A 11 -47.50 -14.40 -37.00
N LEU A 12 -48.34 -15.00 -37.84
CA LEU A 12 -49.39 -14.37 -38.62
C LEU A 12 -50.36 -13.60 -37.71
N PHE A 13 -50.59 -12.32 -38.01
CA PHE A 13 -51.86 -11.60 -37.78
C PHE A 13 -51.75 -10.32 -38.63
N SER A 14 -52.31 -10.30 -39.85
CA SER A 14 -53.70 -9.90 -40.14
C SER A 14 -54.04 -8.52 -39.60
N SER A 15 -53.69 -7.49 -40.36
CA SER A 15 -54.27 -6.15 -40.25
C SER A 15 -54.61 -5.62 -41.65
N ARG A 16 -55.85 -5.95 -42.05
CA ARG A 16 -56.75 -5.22 -42.95
C ARG A 16 -56.18 -3.96 -43.60
N SER A 17 -55.68 -4.12 -44.82
CA SER A 17 -55.73 -3.07 -45.84
C SER A 17 -57.16 -3.03 -46.39
N LYS A 18 -57.92 -2.00 -46.02
CA LYS A 18 -59.22 -1.68 -46.60
C LYS A 18 -58.99 -0.46 -47.50
N VAL A 19 -58.37 -0.68 -48.66
CA VAL A 19 -58.39 0.28 -49.76
C VAL A 19 -59.75 0.09 -50.44
N ALA A 20 -60.61 1.09 -50.28
CA ALA A 20 -61.88 1.18 -50.99
C ALA A 20 -61.59 1.38 -52.48
N MET A 21 -61.81 0.33 -53.28
CA MET A 21 -62.15 0.44 -54.69
C MET A 21 -63.63 0.83 -54.75
N ASP A 22 -63.92 2.11 -54.87
CA ASP A 22 -65.19 2.58 -55.42
C ASP A 22 -65.05 2.54 -56.95
N ASP A 23 -65.37 1.39 -57.53
CA ASP A 23 -65.65 1.22 -58.97
C ASP A 23 -66.79 0.22 -59.10
N LEU A 24 -68.00 0.65 -58.70
CA LEU A 24 -69.24 -0.08 -58.97
C LEU A 24 -70.47 0.85 -58.91
N MET A 25 -70.46 1.90 -59.73
CA MET A 25 -71.69 2.62 -60.11
C MET A 25 -71.70 2.97 -61.60
N GLU A 26 -71.41 1.98 -62.46
CA GLU A 26 -71.77 2.02 -63.88
C GLU A 26 -72.98 1.10 -64.14
N ASN A 27 -74.10 1.34 -63.47
CA ASN A 27 -75.38 0.68 -63.80
C ASN A 27 -76.58 1.64 -63.87
N THR A 28 -76.33 2.95 -63.86
CA THR A 28 -77.40 3.98 -63.95
C THR A 28 -77.60 4.50 -65.37
N THR A 29 -76.68 4.24 -66.30
CA THR A 29 -76.77 4.64 -67.72
C THR A 29 -77.51 3.61 -68.59
N VAL A 30 -77.45 2.32 -68.25
CA VAL A 30 -78.17 1.26 -68.98
C VAL A 30 -79.68 1.30 -68.69
N LEU A 31 -80.09 1.72 -67.49
CA LEU A 31 -81.50 1.88 -67.13
C LEU A 31 -82.13 3.20 -67.63
N SER A 32 -81.33 4.22 -67.94
CA SER A 32 -81.83 5.49 -68.52
C SER A 32 -81.98 5.43 -70.04
N THR A 33 -81.08 4.70 -70.73
CA THR A 33 -81.20 4.45 -72.18
C THR A 33 -82.34 3.48 -72.51
N LEU A 34 -82.63 2.49 -71.65
CA LEU A 34 -83.81 1.63 -71.80
C LEU A 34 -85.14 2.36 -71.53
N ARG A 35 -85.15 3.40 -70.69
CA ARG A 35 -86.36 4.20 -70.40
C ARG A 35 -86.65 5.23 -71.51
N SER A 36 -85.63 5.77 -72.19
CA SER A 36 -85.82 6.67 -73.34
C SER A 36 -86.22 5.95 -74.63
N LEU A 37 -85.77 4.71 -74.83
CA LEU A 37 -86.18 3.88 -75.97
C LEU A 37 -87.64 3.40 -75.86
N ASN A 38 -88.13 3.14 -74.63
CA ASN A 38 -89.53 2.75 -74.40
C ASN A 38 -90.53 3.91 -74.61
N ASN A 39 -90.10 5.15 -74.37
CA ASN A 39 -90.90 6.35 -74.70
C ASN A 39 -90.89 6.67 -76.21
N PHE A 40 -89.83 6.33 -76.93
CA PHE A 40 -89.72 6.62 -78.37
C PHE A 40 -90.49 5.62 -79.25
N ILE A 41 -90.63 4.37 -78.79
CA ILE A 41 -91.41 3.33 -79.50
C ILE A 41 -92.92 3.52 -79.28
N SER A 42 -93.35 4.10 -78.16
CA SER A 42 -94.77 4.30 -77.81
C SER A 42 -95.45 5.50 -78.49
N GLN A 43 -94.74 6.31 -79.29
CA GLN A 43 -95.28 7.53 -79.93
C GLN A 43 -95.37 7.45 -81.47
N ARG A 44 -95.10 6.30 -82.09
CA ARG A 44 -95.02 6.20 -83.56
C ARG A 44 -96.08 5.33 -84.25
N VAL A 45 -97.16 5.00 -83.55
CA VAL A 45 -98.32 4.31 -84.15
C VAL A 45 -99.59 5.03 -83.70
N GLU A 46 -100.01 6.01 -84.51
CA GLU A 46 -101.37 6.57 -84.66
C GLU A 46 -101.29 8.05 -85.07
N ALA A 47 -101.34 8.30 -86.38
CA ALA A 47 -101.99 9.45 -87.04
C ALA A 47 -101.53 9.49 -88.50
N GLY A 48 -102.13 8.62 -89.31
CA GLY A 48 -102.22 8.85 -90.73
C GLY A 48 -103.43 9.73 -91.06
N SER A 49 -103.40 10.27 -92.28
CA SER A 49 -104.51 10.73 -93.13
C SER A 49 -104.95 12.20 -93.08
N GLY A 50 -105.14 12.74 -94.30
CA GLY A 50 -105.53 14.11 -94.66
C GLY A 50 -104.42 14.77 -95.48
N LEU A 51 -104.12 14.39 -96.73
CA LEU A 51 -104.95 14.57 -97.94
C LEU A 51 -105.71 15.91 -97.91
N ASP A 52 -105.13 16.93 -98.54
CA ASP A 52 -105.86 17.84 -99.42
C ASP A 52 -104.89 18.33 -100.51
N ALA A 53 -105.00 17.66 -101.65
CA ALA A 53 -104.45 18.11 -102.91
C ALA A 53 -105.32 19.25 -103.44
N SER A 54 -104.80 20.48 -103.47
CA SER A 54 -105.38 21.53 -104.31
C SER A 54 -104.78 21.43 -105.71
N THR A 55 -105.68 21.17 -106.66
CA THR A 55 -105.49 20.99 -108.10
C THR A 55 -104.67 22.09 -108.77
N PRO A 56 -103.90 21.75 -109.83
CA PRO A 56 -103.01 22.67 -110.52
C PRO A 56 -103.80 23.56 -111.49
N ALA A 57 -103.54 24.87 -111.44
CA ALA A 57 -103.84 25.74 -112.56
C ALA A 57 -102.81 25.47 -113.67
N GLN A 58 -103.28 25.40 -114.91
CA GLN A 58 -102.51 25.16 -116.14
C GLN A 58 -101.35 26.17 -116.29
N GLY A 59 -100.20 25.84 -115.70
CA GLY A 59 -98.87 26.25 -116.15
C GLY A 59 -98.22 25.03 -116.79
N SER A 60 -97.39 25.20 -117.82
CA SER A 60 -96.79 24.09 -118.55
C SER A 60 -96.17 23.05 -117.60
N LEU A 61 -96.38 21.75 -117.85
CA LEU A 61 -95.84 20.63 -117.06
C LEU A 61 -94.33 20.77 -116.78
N GLN A 62 -93.62 21.45 -117.69
CA GLN A 62 -92.22 21.82 -117.61
C GLN A 62 -91.89 22.77 -116.45
N MET A 63 -92.74 23.76 -116.16
CA MET A 63 -92.55 24.68 -115.03
C MET A 63 -92.77 23.98 -113.68
N GLN A 64 -93.73 23.07 -113.59
CA GLN A 64 -93.99 22.30 -112.36
C GLN A 64 -92.89 21.26 -112.11
N TYR A 65 -92.37 20.62 -113.16
CA TYR A 65 -91.19 19.75 -113.07
C TYR A 65 -89.93 20.53 -112.66
N GLN A 66 -89.70 21.71 -113.23
CA GLN A 66 -88.60 22.59 -112.82
C GLN A 66 -88.72 23.05 -111.36
N GLN A 67 -89.93 23.37 -110.89
CA GLN A 67 -90.17 23.72 -109.48
C GLN A 67 -89.96 22.51 -108.55
N SER A 68 -90.41 21.31 -108.95
CA SER A 68 -90.17 20.08 -108.17
C SER A 68 -88.67 19.74 -108.08
N MET A 69 -87.94 19.82 -109.20
CA MET A 69 -86.49 19.66 -109.23
C MET A 69 -85.78 20.66 -108.32
N GLN A 70 -86.17 21.93 -108.36
CA GLN A 70 -85.59 22.96 -107.49
C GLN A 70 -85.89 22.70 -105.99
N LEU A 71 -87.06 22.18 -105.65
CA LEU A 71 -87.39 21.81 -104.27
C LEU A 71 -86.60 20.58 -103.81
N GLU A 72 -86.39 19.62 -104.70
CA GLU A 72 -85.59 18.42 -104.43
C GLU A 72 -84.11 18.76 -104.27
N GLU A 73 -83.54 19.59 -105.15
CA GLU A 73 -82.19 20.15 -105.02
C GLU A 73 -82.02 20.95 -103.71
N ARG A 74 -83.04 21.73 -103.31
CA ARG A 74 -83.03 22.43 -102.01
C ARG A 74 -83.12 21.47 -100.83
N ALA A 75 -83.92 20.40 -100.92
CA ALA A 75 -84.01 19.38 -99.89
C ALA A 75 -82.69 18.59 -99.78
N GLU A 76 -82.07 18.25 -100.90
CA GLU A 76 -80.73 17.66 -100.96
C GLU A 76 -79.66 18.59 -100.40
N TRP A 77 -79.74 19.88 -100.72
CA TRP A 77 -78.84 20.89 -100.17
C TRP A 77 -79.00 21.01 -98.65
N ILE A 78 -80.23 21.02 -98.13
CA ILE A 78 -80.51 21.02 -96.69
C ILE A 78 -80.02 19.72 -96.03
N ARG A 79 -80.26 18.56 -96.65
CA ARG A 79 -79.78 17.25 -96.17
C ARG A 79 -78.26 17.19 -96.11
N SER A 80 -77.58 17.62 -97.18
CA SER A 80 -76.13 17.71 -97.26
C SER A 80 -75.59 18.66 -96.19
N LYS A 81 -76.18 19.85 -96.05
CA LYS A 81 -75.80 20.82 -95.02
C LYS A 81 -76.04 20.30 -93.60
N SER A 82 -77.14 19.59 -93.36
CA SER A 82 -77.43 18.95 -92.08
C SER A 82 -76.44 17.83 -91.78
N GLN A 83 -76.05 17.04 -92.79
CA GLN A 83 -75.04 15.99 -92.67
C GLN A 83 -73.66 16.58 -92.37
N VAL A 84 -73.28 17.69 -93.00
CA VAL A 84 -72.05 18.44 -92.68
C VAL A 84 -72.08 18.93 -91.24
N VAL A 85 -73.16 19.58 -90.79
CA VAL A 85 -73.28 20.05 -89.40
C VAL A 85 -73.25 18.88 -88.40
N GLN A 86 -73.83 17.73 -88.74
CA GLN A 86 -73.78 16.54 -87.89
C GLN A 86 -72.35 16.00 -87.78
N VAL A 87 -71.64 15.85 -88.90
CA VAL A 87 -70.24 15.40 -88.92
C VAL A 87 -69.33 16.41 -88.20
N GLU A 88 -69.59 17.71 -88.33
CA GLU A 88 -68.87 18.75 -87.59
C GLU A 88 -69.09 18.64 -86.07
N ARG A 89 -70.34 18.38 -85.63
CA ARG A 89 -70.64 18.14 -84.21
C ARG A 89 -69.95 16.88 -83.67
N GLU A 90 -69.98 15.79 -84.43
CA GLU A 90 -69.30 14.54 -84.09
C GLU A 90 -67.78 14.74 -84.04
N LYS A 91 -67.20 15.47 -85.01
CA LYS A 91 -65.77 15.85 -85.01
C LYS A 91 -65.43 16.66 -83.75
N ILE A 92 -66.20 17.70 -83.42
CA ILE A 92 -65.96 18.51 -82.22
C ILE A 92 -66.09 17.65 -80.94
N GLN A 93 -67.08 16.75 -80.88
CA GLN A 93 -67.26 15.85 -79.74
C GLN A 93 -66.08 14.88 -79.58
N MET A 94 -65.59 14.31 -80.67
CA MET A 94 -64.41 13.44 -80.69
C MET A 94 -63.13 14.19 -80.36
N GLU A 95 -62.96 15.42 -80.83
CA GLU A 95 -61.83 16.27 -80.45
C GLU A 95 -61.85 16.60 -78.96
N LEU A 96 -63.03 16.88 -78.40
CA LEU A 96 -63.19 17.12 -76.96
C LEU A 96 -62.95 15.85 -76.14
N SER A 97 -63.44 14.68 -76.58
CA SER A 97 -63.17 13.42 -75.89
C SER A 97 -61.68 13.06 -75.93
N HIS A 98 -61.02 13.24 -77.07
CA HIS A 98 -59.58 13.02 -77.20
C HIS A 98 -58.77 13.99 -76.34
N LYS A 99 -59.15 15.28 -76.29
CA LYS A 99 -58.54 16.26 -75.36
C LYS A 99 -58.74 15.85 -73.90
N ARG A 100 -59.92 15.36 -73.51
CA ARG A 100 -60.19 14.87 -72.15
C ARG A 100 -59.34 13.64 -71.81
N ALA A 101 -59.33 12.63 -72.66
CA ALA A 101 -58.52 11.42 -72.48
C ALA A 101 -57.03 11.74 -72.38
N ARG A 102 -56.52 12.68 -73.19
CA ARG A 102 -55.12 13.13 -73.09
C ARG A 102 -54.84 13.80 -71.75
N VAL A 103 -55.69 14.72 -71.30
CA VAL A 103 -55.53 15.39 -70.01
C VAL A 103 -55.62 14.39 -68.85
N GLU A 104 -56.49 13.38 -68.94
CA GLU A 104 -56.60 12.32 -67.94
C GLU A 104 -55.34 11.43 -67.90
N LEU A 105 -54.80 11.07 -69.06
CA LEU A 105 -53.52 10.33 -69.15
C LEU A 105 -52.36 11.16 -68.62
N GLU A 106 -52.26 12.46 -68.94
CA GLU A 106 -51.23 13.36 -68.40
C GLU A 106 -51.37 13.52 -66.88
N ARG A 107 -52.60 13.59 -66.35
CA ARG A 107 -52.87 13.60 -64.91
C ARG A 107 -52.49 12.27 -64.24
N ALA A 108 -52.83 11.13 -64.85
CA ALA A 108 -52.43 9.81 -64.35
C ALA A 108 -50.91 9.63 -64.35
N ALA A 109 -50.23 10.07 -65.43
CA ALA A 109 -48.79 10.06 -65.54
C ALA A 109 -48.14 10.97 -64.47
N SER A 110 -48.61 12.21 -64.31
CA SER A 110 -48.06 13.12 -63.29
C SER A 110 -48.29 12.64 -61.85
N THR A 111 -49.45 12.04 -61.56
CA THR A 111 -49.70 11.43 -60.24
C THR A 111 -48.88 10.18 -60.00
N SER A 112 -48.57 9.39 -61.04
CA SER A 112 -47.63 8.27 -60.93
C SER A 112 -46.20 8.74 -60.72
N ALA A 113 -45.73 9.76 -61.46
CA ALA A 113 -44.40 10.35 -61.30
C ALA A 113 -44.18 10.89 -59.88
N ARG A 114 -45.14 11.67 -59.35
CA ARG A 114 -45.09 12.15 -57.96
C ARG A 114 -45.10 11.04 -56.92
N ARG A 115 -45.74 9.90 -57.21
CA ARG A 115 -45.69 8.72 -56.32
C ARG A 115 -44.29 8.10 -56.34
N TYR A 116 -43.68 7.94 -57.51
CA TYR A 116 -42.30 7.44 -57.63
C TYR A 116 -41.28 8.36 -56.96
N GLU A 117 -41.39 9.68 -57.12
CA GLU A 117 -40.53 10.65 -56.43
C GLU A 117 -40.58 10.46 -54.91
N ARG A 118 -41.79 10.36 -54.33
CA ARG A 118 -41.95 10.11 -52.89
C ARG A 118 -41.36 8.78 -52.44
N GLU A 119 -41.47 7.73 -53.25
CA GLU A 119 -40.84 6.44 -52.93
C GLU A 119 -39.31 6.54 -53.02
N VAL A 120 -38.77 7.30 -53.96
CA VAL A 120 -37.33 7.57 -54.05
C VAL A 120 -36.85 8.34 -52.82
N ASP A 121 -37.57 9.39 -52.40
CA ASP A 121 -37.25 10.16 -51.20
C ASP A 121 -37.27 9.28 -49.95
N ARG A 122 -38.32 8.45 -49.78
CA ARG A 122 -38.39 7.46 -48.69
C ARG A 122 -37.25 6.46 -48.73
N ASN A 123 -36.88 5.97 -49.91
CA ASN A 123 -35.76 5.04 -50.06
C ASN A 123 -34.44 5.73 -49.71
N GLN A 124 -34.24 7.00 -50.06
CA GLN A 124 -33.07 7.76 -49.65
C GLN A 124 -33.02 7.97 -48.13
N GLU A 125 -34.15 8.31 -47.50
CA GLU A 125 -34.27 8.40 -46.04
C GLU A 125 -33.93 7.05 -45.38
N LEU A 126 -34.47 5.94 -45.88
CA LEU A 126 -34.16 4.60 -45.37
C LEU A 126 -32.67 4.26 -45.54
N LEU A 127 -32.05 4.59 -46.68
CA LEU A 127 -30.62 4.37 -46.91
C LEU A 127 -29.76 5.20 -45.95
N THR A 128 -30.10 6.47 -45.74
CA THR A 128 -29.39 7.30 -44.75
C THR A 128 -29.55 6.75 -43.34
N ARG A 129 -30.73 6.22 -43.00
CA ARG A 129 -30.96 5.60 -41.70
C ARG A 129 -30.17 4.31 -41.51
N ILE A 130 -30.08 3.49 -42.56
CA ILE A 130 -29.26 2.26 -42.55
C ILE A 130 -27.79 2.63 -42.35
N ARG A 131 -27.26 3.63 -43.05
CA ARG A 131 -25.88 4.10 -42.87
C ARG A 131 -25.61 4.58 -41.44
N GLN A 132 -26.50 5.38 -40.86
CA GLN A 132 -26.37 5.82 -39.46
C GLN A 132 -26.38 4.64 -38.48
N LEU A 133 -27.17 3.61 -38.74
CA LEU A 133 -27.18 2.41 -37.90
C LEU A 133 -25.88 1.61 -38.05
N GLN A 134 -25.35 1.48 -39.27
CA GLN A 134 -24.06 0.83 -39.53
C GLN A 134 -22.89 1.58 -38.87
N GLU A 135 -22.89 2.91 -38.93
CA GLU A 135 -21.88 3.74 -38.24
C GLU A 135 -21.94 3.54 -36.73
N ARG A 136 -23.15 3.53 -36.14
CA ARG A 136 -23.34 3.26 -34.70
C ARG A 136 -22.92 1.85 -34.30
N GLU A 137 -23.18 0.86 -35.15
CA GLU A 137 -22.75 -0.53 -34.93
C GLU A 137 -21.22 -0.63 -34.98
N ALA A 138 -20.57 -0.02 -35.98
CA ALA A 138 -19.12 0.05 -36.09
C ALA A 138 -18.48 0.78 -34.88
N GLU A 139 -19.05 1.92 -34.45
CA GLU A 139 -18.59 2.62 -33.25
C GLU A 139 -18.74 1.75 -31.98
N ALA A 140 -19.81 0.96 -31.87
CA ALA A 140 -20.01 0.05 -30.75
C ALA A 140 -19.02 -1.12 -30.78
N GLU A 141 -18.73 -1.67 -31.96
CA GLU A 141 -17.71 -2.70 -32.15
C GLU A 141 -16.30 -2.19 -31.79
N GLU A 142 -15.92 -1.00 -32.25
CA GLU A 142 -14.63 -0.40 -31.89
C GLU A 142 -14.53 -0.14 -30.37
N LYS A 143 -15.58 0.41 -29.75
CA LYS A 143 -15.63 0.55 -28.29
C LYS A 143 -15.48 -0.80 -27.58
N MET A 144 -16.08 -1.87 -28.11
CA MET A 144 -15.93 -3.20 -27.53
C MET A 144 -14.51 -3.76 -27.68
N LYS A 145 -13.87 -3.57 -28.85
CA LYS A 145 -12.47 -3.94 -29.06
C LYS A 145 -11.55 -3.19 -28.11
N GLU A 146 -11.73 -1.88 -27.93
CA GLU A 146 -10.95 -1.10 -26.96
C GLU A 146 -11.13 -1.60 -25.53
N GLN A 147 -12.35 -1.99 -25.12
CA GLN A 147 -12.59 -2.55 -23.79
C GLN A 147 -11.89 -3.91 -23.62
N LEU A 148 -11.90 -4.76 -24.64
CA LEU A 148 -11.19 -6.04 -24.63
C LEU A 148 -9.68 -5.84 -24.54
N GLU A 149 -9.12 -4.86 -25.25
CA GLU A 149 -7.70 -4.51 -25.17
C GLU A 149 -7.32 -3.97 -23.78
N ARG A 150 -8.12 -3.05 -23.21
CA ARG A 150 -7.92 -2.56 -21.84
C ARG A 150 -7.96 -3.71 -20.84
N HIS A 151 -8.92 -4.62 -20.96
CA HIS A 151 -9.01 -5.81 -20.10
C HIS A 151 -7.79 -6.73 -20.29
N ARG A 152 -7.34 -6.94 -21.52
CA ARG A 152 -6.14 -7.74 -21.83
C ARG A 152 -4.87 -7.14 -21.22
N MET A 153 -4.68 -5.83 -21.35
CA MET A 153 -3.57 -5.11 -20.75
C MET A 153 -3.61 -5.16 -19.22
N CYS A 154 -4.80 -5.00 -18.63
CA CYS A 154 -4.99 -5.12 -17.17
C CYS A 154 -4.68 -6.54 -16.69
N LYS A 155 -5.10 -7.58 -17.43
CA LYS A 155 -4.76 -8.96 -17.09
C LYS A 155 -3.25 -9.21 -17.15
N GLN A 156 -2.56 -8.72 -18.18
CA GLN A 156 -1.10 -8.83 -18.30
C GLN A 156 -0.36 -8.09 -17.17
N SER A 157 -0.85 -6.90 -16.77
CA SER A 157 -0.25 -6.18 -15.65
C SER A 157 -0.48 -6.90 -14.32
N LEU A 158 -1.64 -7.53 -14.12
CA LEU A 158 -1.91 -8.38 -12.95
C LEU A 158 -1.04 -9.65 -12.95
N ASP A 159 -0.87 -10.31 -14.10
CA ASP A 159 -0.04 -11.51 -14.22
C ASP A 159 1.45 -11.20 -13.93
N THR A 160 1.97 -10.08 -14.46
CA THR A 160 3.35 -9.63 -14.20
C THR A 160 3.54 -9.19 -12.75
N ALA A 161 2.54 -8.54 -12.14
CA ALA A 161 2.56 -8.23 -10.71
C ALA A 161 2.54 -9.51 -9.86
N GLY A 162 1.74 -10.51 -10.26
CA GLY A 162 1.68 -11.82 -9.62
C GLY A 162 3.00 -12.58 -9.69
N GLN A 163 3.69 -12.55 -10.84
CA GLN A 163 5.04 -13.14 -10.98
C GLN A 163 6.05 -12.46 -10.04
N LYS A 164 6.09 -11.13 -10.00
CA LYS A 164 6.97 -10.37 -9.09
C LYS A 164 6.67 -10.65 -7.61
N LEU A 165 5.41 -10.90 -7.25
CA LEU A 165 5.04 -11.29 -5.89
C LEU A 165 5.57 -12.69 -5.55
N ARG A 166 5.44 -13.66 -6.46
CA ARG A 166 6.00 -15.01 -6.26
C ARG A 166 7.52 -14.98 -6.12
N GLU A 167 8.22 -14.22 -6.96
CA GLU A 167 9.68 -14.05 -6.85
C GLU A 167 10.08 -13.47 -5.48
N LYS A 168 9.30 -12.53 -4.94
CA LYS A 168 9.52 -11.98 -3.60
C LYS A 168 9.24 -13.01 -2.50
N GLU A 169 8.18 -13.80 -2.63
CA GLU A 169 7.86 -14.88 -1.69
C GLU A 169 8.95 -15.95 -1.67
N GLU A 170 9.45 -16.35 -2.84
CA GLU A 170 10.59 -17.27 -2.98
C GLU A 170 11.87 -16.66 -2.38
N GLY A 171 12.15 -15.38 -2.64
CA GLY A 171 13.27 -14.66 -2.03
C GLY A 171 13.17 -14.58 -0.50
N LEU A 172 11.97 -14.38 0.04
CA LEU A 172 11.72 -14.39 1.48
C LEU A 172 11.87 -15.79 2.09
N ALA A 173 11.44 -16.84 1.38
CA ALA A 173 11.63 -18.22 1.80
C ALA A 173 13.13 -18.57 1.88
N ALA A 174 13.90 -18.22 0.84
CA ALA A 174 15.36 -18.40 0.82
C ALA A 174 16.05 -17.62 1.95
N ALA A 175 15.62 -16.37 2.20
CA ALA A 175 16.12 -15.60 3.34
C ALA A 175 15.78 -16.29 4.68
N GLY A 176 14.57 -16.83 4.82
CA GLY A 176 14.14 -17.61 5.98
C GLY A 176 15.02 -18.84 6.23
N GLU A 177 15.37 -19.58 5.17
CA GLU A 177 16.31 -20.70 5.24
C GLU A 177 17.70 -20.24 5.71
N THR A 178 18.22 -19.13 5.17
CA THR A 178 19.52 -18.60 5.62
C THR A 178 19.51 -18.15 7.08
N ILE A 179 18.41 -17.56 7.55
CA ILE A 179 18.24 -17.17 8.95
C ILE A 179 18.24 -18.41 9.84
N ASN A 180 17.55 -19.47 9.44
CA ASN A 180 17.52 -20.72 10.20
C ASN A 180 18.90 -21.38 10.25
N ALA A 181 19.66 -21.37 9.14
CA ALA A 181 21.04 -21.85 9.11
C ALA A 181 21.95 -21.02 10.04
N LEU A 182 21.82 -19.69 10.02
CA LEU A 182 22.57 -18.80 10.92
C LEU A 182 22.19 -19.02 12.39
N LYS A 183 20.90 -19.21 12.71
CA LYS A 183 20.46 -19.57 14.07
C LYS A 183 21.06 -20.89 14.54
N GLY A 184 21.15 -21.88 13.65
CA GLY A 184 21.85 -23.14 13.91
C GLY A 184 23.31 -22.89 14.29
N ARG A 185 24.05 -22.15 13.47
CA ARG A 185 25.46 -21.79 13.74
C ARG A 185 25.64 -20.99 15.03
N VAL A 186 24.73 -20.06 15.33
CA VAL A 186 24.77 -19.30 16.59
C VAL A 186 24.58 -20.24 17.78
N SER A 187 23.67 -21.21 17.69
CA SER A 187 23.44 -22.19 18.76
C SER A 187 24.67 -23.09 18.97
N GLU A 188 25.31 -23.53 17.88
CA GLU A 188 26.56 -24.30 17.93
C GLU A 188 27.70 -23.49 18.57
N LEU A 189 27.85 -22.23 18.19
CA LEU A 189 28.86 -21.34 18.77
C LEU A 189 28.56 -21.06 20.25
N GLN A 190 27.30 -20.85 20.62
CA GLN A 190 26.90 -20.70 22.02
C GLN A 190 27.25 -21.95 22.85
N TRP A 191 27.02 -23.15 22.31
CA TRP A 191 27.41 -24.39 22.98
C TRP A 191 28.94 -24.53 23.11
N SER A 192 29.68 -24.16 22.07
CA SER A 192 31.15 -24.12 22.10
C SER A 192 31.69 -23.14 23.14
N VAL A 193 31.13 -21.93 23.22
CA VAL A 193 31.51 -20.92 24.21
C VAL A 193 31.21 -21.42 25.62
N MET A 194 30.02 -22.00 25.85
CA MET A 194 29.68 -22.54 27.15
C MET A 194 30.63 -23.67 27.59
N ASN A 195 31.04 -24.54 26.67
CA ASN A 195 32.05 -25.57 26.95
C ASN A 195 33.42 -24.97 27.29
N GLN A 196 33.86 -23.94 26.55
CA GLN A 196 35.11 -23.24 26.84
C GLN A 196 35.06 -22.52 28.20
N GLU A 197 33.94 -21.87 28.53
CA GLU A 197 33.74 -21.23 29.84
C GLU A 197 33.80 -22.25 30.99
N MET A 198 33.22 -23.44 30.82
CA MET A 198 33.31 -24.51 31.81
C MET A 198 34.76 -25.01 31.97
N GLN A 199 35.52 -25.13 30.88
CA GLN A 199 36.95 -25.46 30.95
C GLN A 199 37.74 -24.38 31.69
N VAL A 200 37.51 -23.10 31.39
CA VAL A 200 38.17 -21.98 32.07
C VAL A 200 37.86 -22.02 33.57
N LYS A 201 36.59 -22.22 33.96
CA LYS A 201 36.21 -22.35 35.39
C LYS A 201 36.93 -23.51 36.08
N SER A 202 37.08 -24.66 35.41
CA SER A 202 37.83 -25.79 35.96
C SER A 202 39.31 -25.46 36.16
N LEU A 203 39.95 -24.82 35.17
CA LEU A 203 41.34 -24.37 35.27
C LEU A 203 41.53 -23.27 36.32
N GLU A 204 40.54 -22.39 36.50
CA GLU A 204 40.55 -21.38 37.56
C GLU A 204 40.48 -22.03 38.95
N SER A 205 39.66 -23.07 39.14
CA SER A 205 39.62 -23.82 40.39
C SER A 205 40.95 -24.55 40.67
N GLU A 206 41.54 -25.22 39.67
CA GLU A 206 42.86 -25.84 39.81
C GLU A 206 43.95 -24.82 40.16
N LYS A 207 43.91 -23.64 39.53
CA LYS A 207 44.83 -22.54 39.86
C LYS A 207 44.65 -22.03 41.29
N GLN A 208 43.43 -21.98 41.80
CA GLN A 208 43.16 -21.61 43.20
C GLN A 208 43.72 -22.66 44.15
N GLU A 209 43.48 -23.94 43.91
CA GLU A 209 44.02 -25.04 44.71
C GLU A 209 45.56 -25.03 44.75
N LEU A 210 46.21 -24.84 43.59
CA LEU A 210 47.68 -24.74 43.52
C LEU A 210 48.22 -23.51 44.27
N LYS A 211 47.51 -22.38 44.24
CA LYS A 211 47.88 -21.19 45.02
C LYS A 211 47.77 -21.45 46.52
N GLU A 212 46.72 -22.13 46.97
CA GLU A 212 46.56 -22.51 48.38
C GLU A 212 47.66 -23.47 48.83
N GLN A 213 48.01 -24.46 47.99
CA GLN A 213 49.14 -25.36 48.24
C GLN A 213 50.47 -24.60 48.35
N LEU A 214 50.72 -23.64 47.45
CA LEU A 214 51.92 -22.80 47.50
C LEU A 214 51.96 -21.95 48.78
N ALA A 215 50.83 -21.35 49.18
CA ALA A 215 50.73 -20.57 50.40
C ALA A 215 51.01 -21.42 51.66
N LEU A 216 50.49 -22.65 51.68
CA LEU A 216 50.77 -23.65 52.72
C LEU A 216 52.27 -23.97 52.81
N GLN A 217 52.93 -24.18 51.67
CA GLN A 217 54.39 -24.43 51.66
C GLN A 217 55.18 -23.20 52.10
N HIS A 218 54.78 -22.00 51.67
CA HIS A 218 55.42 -20.77 52.14
C HIS A 218 55.30 -20.59 53.65
N LYS A 219 54.12 -20.87 54.22
CA LYS A 219 53.90 -20.80 55.66
C LYS A 219 54.77 -21.81 56.42
N LYS A 220 54.90 -23.04 55.93
CA LYS A 220 55.82 -24.05 56.50
C LYS A 220 57.28 -23.60 56.45
N CYS A 221 57.72 -23.00 55.33
CA CYS A 221 59.07 -22.44 55.23
C CYS A 221 59.29 -21.26 56.19
N GLN A 222 58.29 -20.39 56.38
CA GLN A 222 58.37 -19.30 57.36
C GLN A 222 58.44 -19.82 58.80
N GLU A 223 57.61 -20.79 59.17
CA GLU A 223 57.66 -21.44 60.49
C GLU A 223 59.00 -22.15 60.73
N ALA A 224 59.58 -22.79 59.71
CA ALA A 224 60.91 -23.38 59.80
C ALA A 224 62.00 -22.32 60.00
N ASN A 225 61.93 -21.20 59.27
CA ASN A 225 62.87 -20.08 59.43
C ASN A 225 62.78 -19.44 60.81
N GLN A 226 61.56 -19.27 61.37
CA GLN A 226 61.36 -18.78 62.73
C GLN A 226 62.03 -19.70 63.76
N LYS A 227 61.86 -21.02 63.63
CA LYS A 227 62.54 -21.99 64.50
C LYS A 227 64.05 -21.94 64.40
N VAL A 228 64.60 -21.71 63.20
CA VAL A 228 66.05 -21.55 63.02
C VAL A 228 66.55 -20.28 63.73
N GLN A 229 65.82 -19.17 63.62
CA GLN A 229 66.16 -17.93 64.33
C GLN A 229 66.08 -18.09 65.86
N GLU A 230 65.04 -18.76 66.37
CA GLU A 230 64.92 -19.08 67.80
C GLU A 230 66.10 -19.94 68.29
N LEU A 231 66.49 -20.97 67.52
CA LEU A 231 67.64 -21.82 67.86
C LEU A 231 68.97 -21.04 67.83
N GLN A 232 69.14 -20.10 66.89
CA GLN A 232 70.31 -19.21 66.84
C GLN A 232 70.37 -18.30 68.07
N ALA A 233 69.25 -17.68 68.45
CA ALA A 233 69.17 -16.84 69.65
C ALA A 233 69.47 -17.64 70.94
N ILE A 234 69.00 -18.89 71.03
CA ILE A 234 69.33 -19.78 72.15
C ILE A 234 70.82 -20.14 72.16
N GLN A 235 71.43 -20.39 70.99
CA GLN A 235 72.88 -20.65 70.89
C GLN A 235 73.71 -19.44 71.31
N GLU A 236 73.36 -18.23 70.89
CA GLU A 236 74.02 -16.99 71.30
C GLU A 236 73.91 -16.77 72.82
N ALA A 237 72.70 -16.88 73.37
CA ALA A 237 72.47 -16.77 74.81
C ALA A 237 73.25 -17.82 75.61
N ARG A 238 73.38 -19.04 75.08
CA ARG A 238 74.20 -20.10 75.68
C ARG A 238 75.69 -19.74 75.63
N ALA A 239 76.19 -19.20 74.52
CA ALA A 239 77.58 -18.77 74.41
C ALA A 239 77.92 -17.65 75.41
N ASP A 240 77.00 -16.69 75.60
CA ASP A 240 77.13 -15.63 76.61
C ASP A 240 77.16 -16.20 78.04
N GLN A 241 76.31 -17.19 78.33
CA GLN A 241 76.32 -17.89 79.62
C GLN A 241 77.63 -18.64 79.85
N GLU A 242 78.15 -19.34 78.82
CA GLU A 242 79.44 -20.03 78.89
C GLU A 242 80.62 -19.06 79.11
N GLN A 243 80.60 -17.86 78.52
CA GLN A 243 81.60 -16.82 78.80
C GLN A 243 81.51 -16.31 80.24
N ARG A 244 80.30 -16.02 80.75
CA ARG A 244 80.09 -15.58 82.13
C ARG A 244 80.55 -16.62 83.15
N ILE A 245 80.37 -17.91 82.86
CA ILE A 245 80.87 -19.00 83.71
C ILE A 245 82.41 -18.94 83.78
N ARG A 246 83.10 -18.83 82.64
CA ARG A 246 84.57 -18.71 82.60
C ARG A 246 85.09 -17.48 83.37
N ASP A 247 84.40 -16.34 83.25
CA ASP A 247 84.74 -15.13 83.99
C ASP A 247 84.55 -15.27 85.50
N LEU A 248 83.50 -15.98 85.92
CA LEU A 248 83.23 -16.26 87.34
C LEU A 248 84.22 -17.27 87.90
N GLU A 249 84.62 -18.30 87.14
CA GLU A 249 85.66 -19.26 87.50
C GLU A 249 87.01 -18.55 87.71
N GLN A 250 87.38 -17.59 86.85
CA GLN A 250 88.58 -16.77 87.04
C GLN A 250 88.49 -15.89 88.30
N LYS A 251 87.35 -15.24 88.55
CA LYS A 251 87.16 -14.40 89.74
C LYS A 251 87.22 -15.20 91.04
N LEU A 252 86.69 -16.42 91.06
CA LEU A 252 86.75 -17.28 92.23
C LEU A 252 88.19 -17.66 92.56
N SER A 253 89.01 -17.96 91.55
CA SER A 253 90.44 -18.27 91.75
C SER A 253 91.25 -17.11 92.34
N LEU A 254 90.85 -15.86 92.08
CA LEU A 254 91.47 -14.65 92.65
C LEU A 254 90.99 -14.39 94.09
N GLN A 255 89.70 -14.61 94.39
CA GLN A 255 89.17 -14.45 95.75
C GLN A 255 89.70 -15.49 96.73
N GLU A 256 90.01 -16.70 96.27
CA GLU A 256 90.69 -17.72 97.09
C GLU A 256 92.12 -17.31 97.48
N GLN A 257 92.79 -16.47 96.68
CA GLN A 257 94.08 -15.86 97.05
C GLN A 257 93.92 -14.73 98.07
N ASP A 258 92.90 -13.87 97.93
CA ASP A 258 92.67 -12.72 98.82
C ASP A 258 92.18 -13.12 100.24
N ALA A 259 91.45 -14.23 100.36
CA ALA A 259 90.98 -14.75 101.65
C ALA A 259 92.13 -15.18 102.60
N SER A 260 93.32 -15.45 102.07
CA SER A 260 94.51 -15.77 102.86
C SER A 260 95.14 -14.56 103.57
N VAL A 261 94.90 -13.34 103.07
CA VAL A 261 95.51 -12.08 103.57
C VAL A 261 94.64 -11.37 104.63
N VAL A 262 93.31 -11.49 104.53
CA VAL A 262 92.36 -10.76 105.41
C VAL A 262 92.29 -11.36 106.83
N LYS A 263 92.83 -12.56 107.07
CA LYS A 263 92.87 -13.18 108.40
C LYS A 263 93.85 -12.49 109.37
N ASN A 264 94.77 -11.65 108.87
CA ASN A 264 95.81 -11.00 109.67
C ASN A 264 95.55 -9.51 110.02
N MET A 265 94.49 -8.86 109.51
CA MET A 265 94.28 -7.40 109.68
C MET A 265 93.11 -7.00 110.60
N LYS A 266 92.35 -7.96 111.13
CA LYS A 266 91.08 -7.70 111.85
C LYS A 266 91.19 -7.37 113.35
N SER A 267 92.37 -7.09 113.90
CA SER A 267 92.57 -6.94 115.34
C SER A 267 92.68 -5.50 115.89
N GLU A 268 92.59 -4.42 115.09
CA GLU A 268 92.68 -3.07 115.67
C GLU A 268 91.61 -2.08 115.17
N LEU A 269 91.15 -1.26 116.13
CA LEU A 269 90.44 0.02 116.02
C LEU A 269 88.89 0.07 116.13
N MET A 270 88.46 0.22 117.38
CA MET A 270 87.20 0.81 117.84
C MET A 270 87.48 2.12 118.62
N ARG A 271 86.87 3.28 118.27
CA ARG A 271 86.47 4.43 119.16
C ARG A 271 86.06 5.72 118.40
N LEU A 272 84.92 6.37 118.77
CA LEU A 272 84.65 7.85 118.64
C LEU A 272 83.27 8.28 119.22
N PRO A 273 83.20 9.02 120.35
CA PRO A 273 81.98 9.79 120.69
C PRO A 273 82.24 11.18 121.32
N LYS A 274 81.88 12.31 120.67
CA LYS A 274 81.87 13.70 121.24
C LYS A 274 80.93 14.79 120.60
N MET A 275 79.87 14.52 119.81
CA MET A 275 79.09 15.58 119.07
C MET A 275 77.69 16.00 119.59
N GLU A 276 77.20 15.53 120.73
CA GLU A 276 75.74 15.61 121.03
C GLU A 276 75.20 16.83 121.83
N ARG A 277 75.92 17.94 122.06
CA ARG A 277 75.48 18.94 123.09
C ARG A 277 74.94 20.33 122.67
N GLU A 278 74.81 20.73 121.40
CA GLU A 278 74.39 22.12 121.05
C GLU A 278 72.89 22.35 120.65
N LEU A 279 72.04 21.32 120.55
CA LEU A 279 70.72 21.41 119.88
C LEU A 279 69.51 21.95 120.70
N LYS A 280 69.69 22.58 121.87
CA LYS A 280 68.56 22.88 122.78
C LYS A 280 68.06 24.32 122.85
N GLN A 281 68.78 25.36 122.39
CA GLN A 281 68.37 26.76 122.64
C GLN A 281 67.49 27.44 121.56
N LEU A 282 67.25 26.84 120.37
CA LEU A 282 66.56 27.51 119.24
C LEU A 282 65.02 27.34 119.14
N ARG A 283 64.33 26.71 120.10
CA ARG A 283 62.92 26.31 119.92
C ARG A 283 61.85 27.30 120.40
N GLU A 284 62.17 28.30 121.21
CA GLU A 284 61.14 29.09 121.94
C GLU A 284 60.64 30.35 121.20
N GLU A 285 61.44 31.01 120.36
CA GLU A 285 61.03 32.25 119.66
C GLU A 285 60.01 32.04 118.51
N SER A 286 59.82 30.79 118.05
CA SER A 286 58.97 30.48 116.90
C SER A 286 57.45 30.42 117.19
N ALA A 287 56.99 30.66 118.42
CA ALA A 287 55.58 30.52 118.81
C ALA A 287 54.74 31.80 118.63
N TYR A 288 55.25 32.97 119.04
CA TYR A 288 54.46 34.21 119.09
C TYR A 288 54.10 34.81 117.72
N LEU A 289 54.87 34.53 116.67
CA LEU A 289 54.61 35.04 115.30
C LEU A 289 53.51 34.30 114.53
N ARG A 290 52.91 33.23 115.09
CA ARG A 290 51.88 32.43 114.40
C ARG A 290 50.47 33.01 114.52
N GLU A 291 50.06 33.49 115.69
CA GLU A 291 48.67 33.93 115.94
C GLU A 291 48.28 35.21 115.16
N MET A 292 49.21 36.17 115.01
CA MET A 292 48.96 37.39 114.22
C MET A 292 48.83 37.15 112.70
N ARG A 293 49.28 35.99 112.20
CA ARG A 293 49.13 35.62 110.79
C ARG A 293 47.73 35.09 110.48
N GLU A 294 47.07 34.48 111.46
CA GLU A 294 45.78 33.81 111.26
C GLU A 294 44.61 34.80 111.15
N THR A 295 44.56 35.84 112.00
CA THR A 295 43.52 36.88 111.94
C THR A 295 43.59 37.74 110.68
N ASN A 296 44.80 38.00 110.16
CA ASN A 296 45.00 38.63 108.86
C ASN A 296 44.61 37.72 107.68
N GLY A 297 44.59 36.39 107.85
CA GLY A 297 44.19 35.44 106.82
C GLY A 297 42.70 35.52 106.50
N LEU A 298 41.85 35.49 107.54
CA LEU A 298 40.39 35.44 107.38
C LEU A 298 39.82 36.68 106.66
N LEU A 299 40.27 37.89 107.02
CA LEU A 299 39.82 39.12 106.34
C LEU A 299 40.26 39.19 104.87
N ARG A 300 41.41 38.61 104.52
CA ARG A 300 41.86 38.51 103.13
C ARG A 300 40.99 37.53 102.34
N GLU A 301 40.62 36.41 102.94
CA GLU A 301 39.77 35.41 102.29
C GLU A 301 38.36 35.94 101.99
N GLU A 302 37.74 36.71 102.91
CA GLU A 302 36.44 37.34 102.65
C GLU A 302 36.51 38.42 101.57
N LEU A 303 37.54 39.27 101.59
CA LEU A 303 37.78 40.26 100.54
C LEU A 303 38.04 39.61 99.18
N GLU A 304 38.82 38.53 99.14
CA GLU A 304 39.03 37.75 97.93
C GLU A 304 37.74 37.03 97.48
N GLY A 305 36.92 36.55 98.41
CA GLY A 305 35.62 35.91 98.14
C GLY A 305 34.65 36.86 97.44
N LEU A 306 34.53 38.09 97.92
CA LEU A 306 33.72 39.15 97.30
C LEU A 306 34.31 39.59 95.95
N ARG A 307 35.64 39.76 95.85
CA ARG A 307 36.32 40.06 94.57
C ARG A 307 36.09 38.96 93.52
N ARG A 308 36.13 37.68 93.90
CA ARG A 308 35.82 36.55 93.00
C ARG A 308 34.35 36.50 92.57
N ARG A 309 33.41 36.96 93.40
CA ARG A 309 31.97 37.04 93.03
C ARG A 309 31.72 38.21 92.09
N LEU A 310 32.27 39.38 92.40
CA LEU A 310 32.20 40.55 91.53
C LEU A 310 32.83 40.25 90.16
N GLY A 311 34.04 39.69 90.13
CA GLY A 311 34.69 39.31 88.87
C GLY A 311 33.97 38.21 88.07
N ARG A 312 33.13 37.38 88.71
CA ARG A 312 32.25 36.44 87.99
C ARG A 312 31.04 37.13 87.39
N GLN A 313 30.46 38.10 88.11
CA GLN A 313 29.35 38.91 87.60
C GLN A 313 29.79 39.84 86.46
N GLU A 314 30.95 40.48 86.58
CA GLU A 314 31.56 41.30 85.52
C GLU A 314 31.80 40.47 84.25
N LYS A 315 32.42 39.28 84.38
CA LYS A 315 32.60 38.37 83.23
C LYS A 315 31.28 37.93 82.60
N MET A 316 30.24 37.70 83.42
CA MET A 316 28.92 37.35 82.91
C MET A 316 28.31 38.53 82.13
N GLN A 317 28.40 39.75 82.65
CA GLN A 317 27.93 40.96 81.98
C GLN A 317 28.71 41.22 80.68
N GLU A 318 30.03 41.06 80.69
CA GLU A 318 30.86 41.12 79.48
C GLU A 318 30.38 40.09 78.45
N SER A 319 30.14 38.84 78.85
CA SER A 319 29.65 37.80 77.94
C SER A 319 28.25 38.11 77.37
N LEU A 320 27.37 38.72 78.16
CA LEU A 320 26.03 39.12 77.70
C LEU A 320 26.11 40.24 76.67
N VAL A 321 26.93 41.26 76.92
CA VAL A 321 27.13 42.36 75.95
C VAL A 321 27.74 41.84 74.66
N VAL A 322 28.70 40.90 74.74
CA VAL A 322 29.27 40.26 73.55
C VAL A 322 28.19 39.50 72.76
N LEU A 323 27.35 38.71 73.44
CA LEU A 323 26.25 37.98 72.79
C LEU A 323 25.18 38.91 72.18
N GLU A 324 24.86 40.01 72.83
CA GLU A 324 23.93 41.02 72.29
C GLU A 324 24.48 41.68 71.03
N LEU A 325 25.74 42.09 71.05
CA LEU A 325 26.42 42.63 69.87
C LEU A 325 26.51 41.60 68.73
N GLU A 326 26.76 40.33 69.04
CA GLU A 326 26.72 39.24 68.07
C GLU A 326 25.33 39.05 67.46
N LYS A 327 24.27 39.11 68.28
CA LYS A 327 22.88 39.03 67.83
C LYS A 327 22.54 40.19 66.89
N GLU A 328 22.88 41.43 67.25
CA GLU A 328 22.66 42.60 66.40
C GLU A 328 23.41 42.48 65.07
N ARG A 329 24.67 42.03 65.10
CA ARG A 329 25.46 41.76 63.89
C ARG A 329 24.82 40.69 63.01
N LEU A 330 24.26 39.63 63.59
CA LEU A 330 23.56 38.57 62.85
C LEU A 330 22.25 39.08 62.24
N LEU A 331 21.48 39.90 62.98
CA LEU A 331 20.26 40.51 62.46
C LEU A 331 20.54 41.47 61.30
N ALA A 332 21.57 42.31 61.41
CA ALA A 332 22.00 43.19 60.32
C ALA A 332 22.42 42.40 59.08
N LYS A 333 23.13 41.27 59.25
CA LYS A 333 23.45 40.36 58.15
C LYS A 333 22.19 39.77 57.52
N LEU A 334 21.24 39.28 58.31
CA LEU A 334 19.98 38.73 57.80
C LEU A 334 19.20 39.77 56.97
N GLN A 335 19.04 40.98 57.51
CA GLN A 335 18.36 42.09 56.83
C GLN A 335 19.06 42.47 55.51
N SER A 336 20.39 42.42 55.47
CA SER A 336 21.13 42.66 54.22
C SER A 336 20.86 41.61 53.14
N TRP A 337 20.59 40.35 53.52
CA TRP A 337 20.19 39.29 52.58
C TRP A 337 18.72 39.47 52.12
N GLU A 338 17.82 39.84 53.01
CA GLU A 338 16.43 40.15 52.66
C GLU A 338 16.31 41.37 51.73
N GLN A 339 17.16 42.38 51.91
CA GLN A 339 17.27 43.54 51.00
C GLN A 339 17.82 43.14 49.62
N LEU A 340 18.64 42.09 49.55
CA LEU A 340 19.19 41.57 48.29
C LEU A 340 18.07 40.99 47.40
N GLU A 341 17.09 40.30 47.98
CA GLU A 341 15.91 39.83 47.26
C GLU A 341 15.11 41.00 46.65
N GLN A 342 14.91 42.07 47.42
CA GLN A 342 14.15 43.25 46.97
C GLN A 342 14.85 44.02 45.85
N SER A 343 16.19 44.06 45.87
CA SER A 343 16.98 44.80 44.88
C SER A 343 17.26 44.01 43.59
N THR A 344 17.35 42.68 43.66
CA THR A 344 17.68 41.84 42.49
C THR A 344 16.45 41.21 41.83
N GLY A 345 15.32 41.12 42.54
CA GLY A 345 14.12 40.43 42.05
C GLY A 345 14.28 38.92 41.94
N LEU A 346 15.41 38.38 42.41
CA LEU A 346 15.70 36.96 42.52
C LEU A 346 15.34 36.51 43.94
N SER A 347 14.73 35.34 44.07
CA SER A 347 14.32 34.76 45.36
C SER A 347 15.53 34.23 46.16
N ILE A 348 16.51 35.10 46.46
CA ILE A 348 17.72 34.78 47.20
C ILE A 348 17.60 35.41 48.58
N ARG A 349 17.13 34.63 49.57
CA ARG A 349 16.94 35.09 50.96
C ARG A 349 18.05 34.63 51.88
N THR A 350 18.76 33.57 51.51
CA THR A 350 19.85 33.01 52.29
C THR A 350 21.09 32.75 51.44
N PRO A 351 22.28 32.66 52.06
CA PRO A 351 23.50 32.23 51.36
C PRO A 351 23.37 30.86 50.69
N GLU A 352 22.51 29.97 51.22
CA GLU A 352 22.22 28.66 50.62
C GLU A 352 21.39 28.79 49.33
N ASP A 353 20.48 29.76 49.24
CA ASP A 353 19.72 30.01 48.01
C ASP A 353 20.63 30.57 46.92
N LEU A 354 21.59 31.42 47.29
CA LEU A 354 22.62 31.92 46.37
C LEU A 354 23.50 30.76 45.87
N SER A 355 23.94 29.87 46.76
CA SER A 355 24.77 28.73 46.37
C SER A 355 24.02 27.77 45.45
N ARG A 356 22.74 27.48 45.73
CA ARG A 356 21.87 26.71 44.82
C ARG A 356 21.70 27.38 43.48
N PHE A 357 21.42 28.68 43.45
CA PHE A 357 21.28 29.43 42.19
C PHE A 357 22.59 29.43 41.38
N VAL A 358 23.74 29.59 42.05
CA VAL A 358 25.06 29.50 41.41
C VAL A 358 25.29 28.09 40.86
N VAL A 359 24.94 27.03 41.60
CA VAL A 359 25.05 25.65 41.11
C VAL A 359 24.13 25.43 39.90
N ASP A 360 22.88 25.90 39.94
CA ASP A 360 21.95 25.78 38.83
C ASP A 360 22.45 26.54 37.59
N LEU A 361 23.02 27.73 37.78
CA LEU A 361 23.66 28.50 36.70
C LEU A 361 24.89 27.78 36.15
N GLN A 362 25.76 27.24 37.00
CA GLN A 362 26.92 26.47 36.59
C GLN A 362 26.51 25.21 35.83
N GLN A 363 25.48 24.50 36.27
CA GLN A 363 24.93 23.34 35.55
C GLN A 363 24.38 23.73 34.18
N ARG A 364 23.64 24.85 34.08
CA ARG A 364 23.15 25.37 32.81
C ARG A 364 24.30 25.79 31.89
N GLU A 365 25.34 26.43 32.43
CA GLU A 365 26.51 26.84 31.69
C GLU A 365 27.28 25.63 31.16
N LEU A 366 27.51 24.61 31.98
CA LEU A 366 28.13 23.35 31.56
C LEU A 366 27.31 22.67 30.45
N ALA A 367 25.99 22.59 30.60
CA ALA A 367 25.12 22.01 29.57
C ALA A 367 25.17 22.80 28.24
N LEU A 368 25.27 24.13 28.30
CA LEU A 368 25.44 24.97 27.11
C LEU A 368 26.84 24.80 26.50
N GLN A 369 27.89 24.69 27.32
CA GLN A 369 29.25 24.41 26.87
C GLN A 369 29.34 23.04 26.19
N ASP A 370 28.72 22.00 26.74
CA ASP A 370 28.67 20.66 26.13
C ASP A 370 27.95 20.69 24.78
N ARG A 371 26.82 21.39 24.68
CA ARG A 371 26.13 21.59 23.40
C ARG A 371 26.99 22.36 22.40
N ASN A 372 27.70 23.39 22.84
CA ASN A 372 28.59 24.16 21.98
C ASN A 372 29.78 23.31 21.52
N ASN A 373 30.36 22.50 22.41
CA ASN A 373 31.42 21.54 22.09
C ASN A 373 30.95 20.48 21.08
N ALA A 374 29.72 19.96 21.24
CA ALA A 374 29.12 19.04 20.29
C ALA A 374 28.93 19.69 18.91
N ILE A 375 28.34 20.89 18.87
CA ILE A 375 28.13 21.64 17.61
C ILE A 375 29.46 21.98 16.94
N THR A 376 30.45 22.48 17.68
CA THR A 376 31.77 22.82 17.13
C THR A 376 32.54 21.59 16.65
N SER A 377 32.43 20.45 17.35
CA SER A 377 33.02 19.19 16.90
C SER A 377 32.37 18.69 15.61
N SER A 378 31.04 18.77 15.51
CA SER A 378 30.30 18.43 14.30
C SER A 378 30.65 19.36 13.14
N ALA A 379 30.75 20.66 13.38
CA ALA A 379 31.13 21.65 12.38
C ALA A 379 32.55 21.38 11.85
N ARG A 380 33.51 21.11 12.74
CA ARG A 380 34.88 20.71 12.35
C ARG A 380 34.89 19.40 11.57
N GLY A 381 34.06 18.43 11.94
CA GLY A 381 33.90 17.17 11.21
C GLY A 381 33.41 17.41 9.78
N LEU A 382 32.35 18.19 9.62
CA LEU A 382 31.81 18.58 8.30
C LEU A 382 32.82 19.38 7.47
N GLU A 383 33.58 20.27 8.10
CA GLU A 383 34.57 21.08 7.40
C GLU A 383 35.76 20.26 6.90
N LYS A 384 36.21 19.24 7.66
CA LYS A 384 37.20 18.26 7.21
C LYS A 384 36.70 17.46 6.01
N VAL A 385 35.47 16.96 6.06
CA VAL A 385 34.86 16.23 4.93
C VAL A 385 34.75 17.14 3.71
N ARG A 386 34.34 18.41 3.90
CA ARG A 386 34.31 19.39 2.80
C ARG A 386 35.70 19.60 2.18
N GLN A 387 36.75 19.73 3.00
CA GLN A 387 38.12 19.88 2.51
C GLN A 387 38.62 18.64 1.75
N GLN A 388 38.32 17.44 2.25
CA GLN A 388 38.64 16.19 1.57
C GLN A 388 37.96 16.10 0.19
N LEU A 389 36.65 16.37 0.14
CA LEU A 389 35.90 16.38 -1.12
C LEU A 389 36.42 17.46 -2.09
N GLN A 390 36.82 18.64 -1.60
CA GLN A 390 37.43 19.67 -2.44
C GLN A 390 38.76 19.21 -3.04
N GLU A 391 39.59 18.51 -2.27
CA GLU A 391 40.87 17.99 -2.74
C GLU A 391 40.67 16.83 -3.74
N GLU A 392 39.71 15.93 -3.49
CA GLU A 392 39.33 14.88 -4.44
C GLU A 392 38.83 15.46 -5.76
N VAL A 393 37.95 16.47 -5.72
CA VAL A 393 37.47 17.17 -6.92
C VAL A 393 38.65 17.82 -7.66
N ARG A 394 39.61 18.41 -6.93
CA ARG A 394 40.81 18.99 -7.52
C ARG A 394 41.64 17.91 -8.23
N GLN A 395 41.88 16.77 -7.59
CA GLN A 395 42.63 15.65 -8.14
C GLN A 395 41.97 15.05 -9.40
N VAL A 396 40.67 14.79 -9.34
CA VAL A 396 39.90 14.29 -10.49
C VAL A 396 39.90 15.30 -11.63
N SER A 397 39.80 16.60 -11.33
CA SER A 397 39.86 17.65 -12.35
C SER A 397 41.23 17.71 -13.05
N SER A 398 42.33 17.51 -12.32
CA SER A 398 43.67 17.42 -12.92
C SER A 398 43.83 16.18 -13.79
N GLN A 399 43.38 15.02 -13.33
CA GLN A 399 43.42 13.78 -14.12
C GLN A 399 42.59 13.90 -15.41
N LEU A 400 41.39 14.48 -15.32
CA LEU A 400 40.55 14.74 -16.48
C LEU A 400 41.23 15.68 -17.49
N LEU A 401 41.94 16.69 -17.02
CA LEU A 401 42.69 17.60 -17.89
C LEU A 401 43.85 16.88 -18.60
N GLU A 402 44.57 16.00 -17.89
CA GLU A 402 45.65 15.19 -18.47
C GLU A 402 45.11 14.21 -19.52
N GLU A 403 44.02 13.50 -19.23
CA GLU A 403 43.39 12.58 -20.17
C GLU A 403 42.83 13.32 -21.40
N ARG A 404 42.29 14.52 -21.23
CA ARG A 404 41.90 15.38 -22.37
C ARG A 404 43.09 15.73 -23.25
N LYS A 405 44.22 16.14 -22.67
CA LYS A 405 45.45 16.43 -23.44
C LYS A 405 45.97 15.19 -24.17
N LYS A 406 45.99 14.03 -23.50
CA LYS A 406 46.38 12.76 -24.14
C LYS A 406 45.46 12.43 -25.31
N ARG A 407 44.15 12.52 -25.12
CA ARG A 407 43.15 12.31 -26.18
C ARG A 407 43.36 13.25 -27.36
N GLU A 408 43.59 14.54 -27.12
CA GLU A 408 43.87 15.52 -28.19
C GLU A 408 45.12 15.16 -29.00
N THR A 409 46.20 14.72 -28.33
CA THR A 409 47.42 14.27 -29.02
C THR A 409 47.18 13.01 -29.85
N GLN A 410 46.42 12.05 -29.35
CA GLN A 410 46.05 10.83 -30.07
C GLN A 410 45.12 11.10 -31.24
N GLU A 411 44.12 11.97 -31.08
CA GLU A 411 43.24 12.41 -32.18
C GLU A 411 44.04 13.12 -33.28
N ALA A 412 45.01 13.97 -32.91
CA ALA A 412 45.90 14.61 -33.87
C ALA A 412 46.74 13.59 -34.65
N LEU A 413 47.26 12.56 -33.97
CA LEU A 413 47.98 11.45 -34.61
C LEU A 413 47.07 10.65 -35.55
N ALA A 414 45.87 10.29 -35.10
CA ALA A 414 44.89 9.55 -35.90
C ALA A 414 44.50 10.30 -37.19
N ARG A 415 44.27 11.63 -37.09
CA ARG A 415 44.01 12.48 -38.27
C ARG A 415 45.20 12.48 -39.25
N ARG A 416 46.44 12.47 -38.77
CA ARG A 416 47.64 12.36 -39.63
C ARG A 416 47.71 11.00 -40.33
N LEU A 417 47.46 9.91 -39.60
CA LEU A 417 47.45 8.56 -40.16
C LEU A 417 46.31 8.37 -41.18
N GLN A 418 45.10 8.85 -40.90
CA GLN A 418 43.98 8.82 -41.85
C GLN A 418 44.31 9.57 -43.15
N LYS A 419 44.96 10.74 -43.07
CA LYS A 419 45.44 11.46 -44.26
C LYS A 419 46.44 10.62 -45.05
N ARG A 420 47.38 9.94 -44.39
CA ARG A 420 48.35 9.04 -45.04
C ARG A 420 47.67 7.85 -45.71
N VAL A 421 46.72 7.20 -45.05
CA VAL A 421 45.94 6.09 -45.63
C VAL A 421 45.14 6.55 -46.84
N LEU A 422 44.52 7.73 -46.78
CA LEU A 422 43.79 8.29 -47.92
C LEU A 422 44.70 8.51 -49.13
N LEU A 423 45.92 9.03 -48.91
CA LEU A 423 46.90 9.20 -49.99
C LEU A 423 47.33 7.87 -50.60
N LEU A 424 47.70 6.88 -49.77
CA LEU A 424 48.05 5.53 -50.22
C LEU A 424 46.89 4.85 -50.96
N THR A 425 45.65 5.08 -50.52
CA THR A 425 44.44 4.54 -51.17
C THR A 425 44.26 5.13 -52.57
N LYS A 426 44.45 6.45 -52.71
CA LYS A 426 44.41 7.12 -54.02
C LYS A 426 45.53 6.64 -54.94
N GLU A 427 46.74 6.44 -54.41
CA GLU A 427 47.87 5.87 -55.17
C GLU A 427 47.55 4.45 -55.66
N ARG A 428 47.04 3.58 -54.77
CA ARG A 428 46.58 2.23 -55.12
C ARG A 428 45.50 2.24 -56.19
N ASP A 429 44.47 3.07 -56.03
CA ASP A 429 43.35 3.11 -56.98
C ASP A 429 43.78 3.70 -58.32
N GLY A 430 44.71 4.66 -58.32
CA GLY A 430 45.38 5.14 -59.53
C GLY A 430 46.14 4.02 -60.26
N MET A 431 46.95 3.24 -59.54
CA MET A 431 47.65 2.07 -60.10
C MET A 431 46.68 1.01 -60.63
N ARG A 432 45.57 0.73 -59.93
CA ARG A 432 44.55 -0.22 -60.38
C ARG A 432 43.81 0.28 -61.63
N ALA A 433 43.53 1.59 -61.71
CA ALA A 433 42.92 2.17 -62.91
C ALA A 433 43.85 2.06 -64.13
N ILE A 434 45.15 2.28 -63.94
CA ILE A 434 46.17 2.08 -64.99
C ILE A 434 46.21 0.62 -65.45
N LEU A 435 46.22 -0.34 -64.52
CA LEU A 435 46.14 -1.78 -64.88
C LEU A 435 44.85 -2.11 -65.63
N GLY A 436 43.71 -1.58 -65.16
CA GLY A 436 42.42 -1.76 -65.83
C GLY A 436 42.37 -1.18 -67.24
N SER A 437 43.08 -0.06 -67.51
CA SER A 437 43.21 0.44 -68.88
C SER A 437 43.99 -0.53 -69.77
N TYR A 438 45.09 -1.11 -69.28
CA TYR A 438 45.83 -2.13 -70.03
C TYR A 438 44.98 -3.38 -70.30
N ASP A 439 44.21 -3.86 -69.31
CA ASP A 439 43.31 -5.01 -69.48
C ASP A 439 42.19 -4.73 -70.51
N SER A 440 41.67 -3.50 -70.54
CA SER A 440 40.66 -3.08 -71.52
C SER A 440 41.22 -2.93 -72.94
N GLU A 441 42.47 -2.51 -73.08
CA GLU A 441 43.19 -2.49 -74.36
C GLU A 441 43.52 -3.92 -74.84
N LEU A 442 43.88 -4.82 -73.93
CA LEU A 442 44.13 -6.25 -74.21
C LEU A 442 42.87 -7.01 -74.66
N THR A 443 41.67 -6.58 -74.25
CA THR A 443 40.41 -7.29 -74.56
C THR A 443 39.74 -6.82 -75.86
N SER A 444 40.14 -5.68 -76.45
CA SER A 444 39.43 -5.10 -77.60
C SER A 444 40.08 -5.30 -78.98
N ALA A 445 41.29 -5.88 -79.07
CA ALA A 445 41.98 -6.05 -80.36
C ALA A 445 42.19 -7.54 -80.72
N GLU A 446 41.37 -8.03 -81.66
CA GLU A 446 41.66 -9.13 -82.60
C GLU A 446 42.31 -10.41 -82.02
N TYR A 447 41.55 -11.21 -81.27
CA TYR A 447 41.99 -12.56 -80.90
C TYR A 447 41.35 -13.64 -81.77
N SER A 448 42.17 -14.19 -82.67
CA SER A 448 42.00 -15.57 -83.12
C SER A 448 41.97 -16.48 -81.88
N PRO A 449 41.06 -17.48 -81.80
CA PRO A 449 40.96 -18.39 -80.66
C PRO A 449 42.28 -19.14 -80.33
N GLN A 450 43.24 -19.16 -81.25
CA GLN A 450 44.59 -19.70 -81.03
C GLN A 450 45.47 -18.77 -80.18
N LEU A 451 45.32 -17.46 -80.32
CA LEU A 451 46.10 -16.48 -79.54
C LEU A 451 45.60 -16.41 -78.10
N THR A 452 44.28 -16.53 -77.87
CA THR A 452 43.71 -16.64 -76.52
C THR A 452 44.17 -17.90 -75.80
N ARG A 453 44.35 -19.02 -76.51
CA ARG A 453 44.93 -20.24 -75.92
C ARG A 453 46.40 -20.05 -75.56
N ARG A 454 47.20 -19.47 -76.46
CA ARG A 454 48.61 -19.18 -76.17
C ARG A 454 48.80 -18.18 -75.03
N MET A 455 47.93 -17.18 -74.93
CA MET A 455 47.94 -16.20 -73.84
C MET A 455 47.62 -16.89 -72.51
N ARG A 456 46.58 -17.73 -72.45
CA ARG A 456 46.29 -18.52 -71.24
C ARG A 456 47.41 -19.48 -70.86
N GLU A 457 48.02 -20.15 -71.84
CA GLU A 457 49.18 -21.01 -71.61
C GLU A 457 50.38 -20.21 -71.08
N ALA A 458 50.60 -18.99 -71.56
CA ALA A 458 51.64 -18.10 -71.06
C ALA A 458 51.32 -17.58 -69.64
N GLU A 459 50.07 -17.21 -69.37
CA GLU A 459 49.60 -16.80 -68.04
C GLU A 459 49.78 -17.93 -67.01
N ASP A 460 49.40 -19.16 -67.35
CA ASP A 460 49.59 -20.34 -66.50
C ASP A 460 51.09 -20.59 -66.21
N MET A 461 51.96 -20.38 -67.20
CA MET A 461 53.41 -20.53 -67.01
C MET A 461 53.98 -19.44 -66.11
N VAL A 462 53.53 -18.19 -66.26
CA VAL A 462 53.95 -17.07 -65.40
C VAL A 462 53.47 -17.30 -63.96
N GLN A 463 52.23 -17.74 -63.76
CA GLN A 463 51.72 -18.07 -62.43
C GLN A 463 52.52 -19.19 -61.76
N LYS A 464 52.91 -20.24 -62.51
CA LYS A 464 53.77 -21.32 -61.99
C LYS A 464 55.16 -20.82 -61.61
N VAL A 465 55.77 -19.97 -62.43
CA VAL A 465 57.07 -19.36 -62.10
C VAL A 465 56.96 -18.48 -60.86
N HIS A 466 55.87 -17.71 -60.71
CA HIS A 466 55.66 -16.88 -59.54
C HIS A 466 55.50 -17.70 -58.26
N ALA A 467 54.73 -18.79 -58.31
CA ALA A 467 54.60 -19.74 -57.20
C ALA A 467 55.96 -20.34 -56.82
N HIS A 468 56.75 -20.76 -57.81
CA HIS A 468 58.07 -21.34 -57.55
C HIS A 468 59.08 -20.32 -56.98
N SER A 469 59.08 -19.08 -57.47
CA SER A 469 59.91 -18.01 -56.88
C SER A 469 59.56 -17.76 -55.42
N SER A 470 58.27 -17.76 -55.06
CA SER A 470 57.84 -17.59 -53.67
C SER A 470 58.27 -18.75 -52.76
N GLU A 471 58.33 -19.98 -53.28
CA GLU A 471 58.86 -21.14 -52.54
C GLU A 471 60.37 -21.01 -52.31
N ILE A 472 61.14 -20.59 -53.32
CA ILE A 472 62.59 -20.40 -53.19
C ILE A 472 62.93 -19.29 -52.19
N GLU A 473 62.17 -18.19 -52.19
CA GLU A 473 62.34 -17.10 -51.22
C GLU A 473 62.15 -17.59 -49.77
N LEU A 474 61.11 -18.40 -49.53
CA LEU A 474 60.87 -19.03 -48.22
C LEU A 474 61.99 -20.00 -47.82
N GLU A 475 62.50 -20.81 -48.74
CA GLU A 475 63.62 -21.70 -48.48
C GLU A 475 64.91 -20.95 -48.13
N MET A 476 65.13 -19.77 -48.74
CA MET A 476 66.30 -18.94 -48.50
C MET A 476 66.24 -18.24 -47.13
N GLU A 477 65.06 -17.81 -46.69
CA GLU A 477 64.84 -17.30 -45.33
C GLU A 477 65.12 -18.37 -44.26
N VAL A 478 64.66 -19.61 -44.48
CA VAL A 478 64.92 -20.72 -43.56
C VAL A 478 66.42 -21.06 -43.47
N LYS A 479 67.15 -21.01 -44.59
CA LYS A 479 68.61 -21.24 -44.61
C LYS A 479 69.40 -20.11 -43.92
N MET A 480 68.92 -18.86 -43.99
CA MET A 480 69.52 -17.75 -43.23
C MET A 480 69.33 -17.92 -41.72
N LEU A 481 68.18 -18.41 -41.28
CA LEU A 481 67.91 -18.69 -39.87
C LEU A 481 68.78 -19.82 -39.30
N GLN A 482 69.14 -20.81 -40.11
CA GLN A 482 69.96 -21.96 -39.68
C GLN A 482 71.46 -21.65 -39.56
N SER A 483 71.97 -20.68 -40.32
CA SER A 483 73.41 -20.34 -40.34
C SER A 483 73.83 -19.29 -39.30
N GLN A 484 72.89 -18.74 -38.54
CA GLN A 484 73.13 -17.66 -37.56
C GLN A 484 73.18 -18.10 -36.09
N SER A 485 73.16 -19.41 -35.78
CA SER A 485 73.11 -19.89 -34.39
C SER A 485 74.43 -19.83 -33.59
N SER A 486 75.56 -19.42 -34.19
CA SER A 486 76.87 -19.49 -33.53
C SER A 486 77.51 -18.15 -33.14
N THR A 487 76.92 -16.99 -33.45
CA THR A 487 77.51 -15.67 -33.11
C THR A 487 76.44 -14.59 -32.88
N ALA A 488 75.58 -14.77 -31.87
CA ALA A 488 74.50 -13.81 -31.57
C ALA A 488 74.29 -13.54 -30.06
N GLU A 489 75.36 -13.49 -29.26
CA GLU A 489 75.25 -13.00 -27.87
C GLU A 489 75.55 -11.49 -27.72
N GLN A 490 75.97 -10.79 -28.79
CA GLN A 490 76.36 -9.38 -28.68
C GLN A 490 75.36 -8.37 -29.28
N SER A 491 74.21 -8.80 -29.80
CA SER A 491 73.20 -7.91 -30.40
C SER A 491 71.77 -8.04 -29.85
N PHE A 492 71.55 -8.88 -28.82
CA PHE A 492 70.22 -9.09 -28.22
C PHE A 492 70.04 -8.80 -26.70
N PRO A 493 71.00 -8.26 -25.90
CA PRO A 493 70.73 -8.00 -24.49
C PRO A 493 69.68 -6.89 -24.26
N LEU A 494 69.63 -5.88 -25.13
CA LEU A 494 68.60 -4.83 -25.09
C LEU A 494 67.19 -5.41 -25.26
N SER A 495 67.01 -6.37 -26.17
CA SER A 495 65.69 -6.97 -26.40
C SER A 495 65.19 -7.83 -25.24
N ARG A 496 66.06 -8.50 -24.48
CA ARG A 496 65.64 -9.42 -23.42
C ARG A 496 65.25 -8.67 -22.14
N GLU A 497 66.01 -7.63 -21.80
CA GLU A 497 65.68 -6.73 -20.70
C GLU A 497 64.43 -5.90 -21.02
N GLU A 498 64.30 -5.40 -22.27
CA GLU A 498 63.08 -4.75 -22.75
C GLU A 498 61.88 -5.71 -22.75
N VAL A 499 62.04 -6.96 -23.18
CA VAL A 499 60.96 -7.95 -23.11
C VAL A 499 60.61 -8.28 -21.66
N SER A 500 61.57 -8.32 -20.75
CA SER A 500 61.30 -8.55 -19.32
C SER A 500 60.58 -7.36 -18.66
N SER A 501 60.96 -6.12 -19.01
CA SER A 501 60.32 -4.92 -18.50
C SER A 501 58.92 -4.72 -19.08
N LEU A 502 58.73 -5.05 -20.37
CA LEU A 502 57.42 -5.09 -21.01
C LEU A 502 56.53 -6.18 -20.40
N ARG A 503 57.06 -7.35 -20.05
CA ARG A 503 56.30 -8.41 -19.35
C ARG A 503 55.87 -7.96 -17.96
N LEU A 504 56.77 -7.39 -17.17
CA LEU A 504 56.42 -6.81 -15.87
C LEU A 504 55.39 -5.69 -16.01
N LYS A 505 55.51 -4.86 -17.06
CA LYS A 505 54.52 -3.80 -17.31
C LYS A 505 53.17 -4.35 -17.75
N ILE A 506 53.13 -5.44 -18.50
CA ILE A 506 51.90 -6.15 -18.85
C ILE A 506 51.25 -6.71 -17.59
N GLU A 507 52.00 -7.39 -16.71
CA GLU A 507 51.48 -7.91 -15.44
C GLU A 507 50.95 -6.79 -14.52
N GLU A 508 51.65 -5.66 -14.46
CA GLU A 508 51.19 -4.47 -13.72
C GLU A 508 49.89 -3.91 -14.31
N LEU A 509 49.83 -3.73 -15.64
CA LEU A 509 48.64 -3.23 -16.33
C LEU A 509 47.46 -4.21 -16.25
N GLU A 510 47.71 -5.52 -16.25
CA GLU A 510 46.69 -6.54 -16.03
C GLU A 510 46.16 -6.50 -14.60
N GLY A 511 47.05 -6.28 -13.62
CA GLY A 511 46.66 -6.05 -12.22
C GLY A 511 45.84 -4.78 -12.03
N GLU A 512 46.25 -3.66 -12.63
CA GLU A 512 45.50 -2.40 -12.63
C GLU A 512 44.14 -2.55 -13.33
N ARG A 513 44.10 -3.25 -14.46
CA ARG A 513 42.86 -3.54 -15.18
C ARG A 513 41.92 -4.40 -14.34
N SER A 514 42.41 -5.43 -13.65
CA SER A 514 41.58 -6.24 -12.74
C SER A 514 40.97 -5.39 -11.61
N ARG A 515 41.78 -4.52 -10.99
CA ARG A 515 41.29 -3.59 -9.95
C ARG A 515 40.24 -2.62 -10.49
N LEU A 516 40.48 -2.03 -11.66
CA LEU A 516 39.51 -1.14 -12.32
C LEU A 516 38.23 -1.87 -12.73
N GLU A 517 38.32 -3.15 -13.14
CA GLU A 517 37.15 -3.98 -13.43
C GLU A 517 36.34 -4.30 -12.15
N GLU A 518 37.01 -4.53 -11.01
CA GLU A 518 36.37 -4.70 -9.70
C GLU A 518 35.69 -3.41 -9.23
N ASP A 519 36.40 -2.28 -9.29
CA ASP A 519 35.86 -0.96 -8.95
C ASP A 519 34.68 -0.60 -9.85
N LYS A 520 34.78 -0.89 -11.16
CA LYS A 520 33.68 -0.72 -12.11
C LYS A 520 32.47 -1.57 -11.72
N LYS A 521 32.65 -2.86 -11.40
CA LYS A 521 31.55 -3.73 -10.95
C LYS A 521 30.91 -3.21 -9.66
N MET A 522 31.72 -2.72 -8.72
CA MET A 522 31.24 -2.12 -7.48
C MET A 522 30.43 -0.85 -7.74
N LEU A 523 30.91 0.03 -8.61
CA LEU A 523 30.21 1.24 -9.02
C LEU A 523 28.93 0.93 -9.82
N GLU A 524 28.95 -0.09 -10.69
CA GLU A 524 27.78 -0.58 -11.41
C GLU A 524 26.75 -1.14 -10.43
N MET A 525 27.15 -1.94 -9.44
CA MET A 525 26.25 -2.42 -8.38
C MET A 525 25.68 -1.26 -7.54
N GLN A 526 26.48 -0.23 -7.26
CA GLN A 526 26.00 0.97 -6.56
C GLN A 526 25.00 1.76 -7.41
N LEU A 527 25.29 1.94 -8.70
CA LEU A 527 24.38 2.60 -9.66
C LEU A 527 23.09 1.80 -9.86
N GLU A 528 23.16 0.47 -9.90
CA GLU A 528 21.98 -0.40 -9.94
C GLU A 528 21.17 -0.24 -8.66
N ARG A 529 21.79 -0.20 -7.48
CA ARG A 529 21.10 0.12 -6.23
C ARG A 529 20.43 1.49 -6.25
N PHE A 530 21.11 2.52 -6.75
CA PHE A 530 20.53 3.85 -6.91
C PHE A 530 19.35 3.85 -7.91
N THR A 531 19.47 3.10 -9.01
CA THR A 531 18.42 2.97 -10.03
C THR A 531 17.21 2.20 -9.49
N LEU A 532 17.44 1.12 -8.74
CA LEU A 532 16.39 0.35 -8.06
C LEU A 532 15.67 1.17 -6.98
N GLN A 533 16.36 2.11 -6.35
CA GLN A 533 15.80 3.06 -5.39
C GLN A 533 15.16 4.29 -6.06
N GLY A 534 15.30 4.46 -7.38
CA GLY A 534 14.75 5.61 -8.12
C GLY A 534 15.53 6.91 -7.93
N ASN A 535 16.78 6.85 -7.47
CA ASN A 535 17.65 8.01 -7.33
C ASN A 535 18.23 8.40 -8.70
N TYR A 536 18.36 9.71 -8.95
CA TYR A 536 18.84 10.26 -10.22
C TYR A 536 19.91 11.33 -10.00
N ASP A 537 20.79 11.51 -10.98
CA ASP A 537 21.84 12.53 -10.94
C ASP A 537 21.26 13.94 -11.15
N GLN A 538 21.27 14.75 -10.09
CA GLN A 538 20.75 16.12 -10.09
C GLN A 538 21.55 17.09 -10.98
N SER A 539 22.81 16.76 -11.29
CA SER A 539 23.70 17.58 -12.14
C SER A 539 23.39 17.41 -13.64
N ARG A 540 22.92 16.23 -14.05
CA ARG A 540 22.65 15.87 -15.46
C ARG A 540 21.17 15.84 -15.78
N THR A 541 20.33 15.51 -14.81
CA THR A 541 18.90 15.31 -15.00
C THR A 541 18.10 16.14 -14.01
N LYS A 542 17.17 16.96 -14.53
CA LYS A 542 16.17 17.66 -13.73
C LYS A 542 14.85 16.91 -13.89
N VAL A 543 14.28 16.48 -12.77
CA VAL A 543 12.95 15.88 -12.78
C VAL A 543 11.91 16.99 -12.84
N LEU A 544 11.12 16.98 -13.91
CA LEU A 544 10.02 17.91 -14.12
C LEU A 544 8.72 17.13 -13.96
N HIS A 545 7.78 17.72 -13.25
CA HIS A 545 6.39 17.26 -13.23
C HIS A 545 5.48 18.47 -13.39
N MET A 546 4.26 18.26 -13.86
CA MET A 546 3.26 19.32 -13.91
C MET A 546 3.02 19.85 -12.48
N SER A 547 2.94 21.17 -12.32
CA SER A 547 2.59 21.80 -11.04
C SER A 547 1.21 21.31 -10.55
N MET A 548 0.27 21.19 -11.48
CA MET A 548 -1.02 20.54 -11.29
C MET A 548 -0.94 19.09 -11.74
N ASN A 549 -0.58 18.20 -10.82
CA ASN A 549 -0.55 16.76 -11.05
C ASN A 549 -1.58 16.06 -10.15
N PRO A 550 -1.97 14.80 -10.45
CA PRO A 550 -2.96 14.09 -9.64
C PRO A 550 -2.63 14.03 -8.15
N ALA A 551 -1.34 13.98 -7.78
CA ALA A 551 -0.91 13.98 -6.39
C ALA A 551 -1.04 15.35 -5.70
N SER A 552 -0.79 16.46 -6.41
CA SER A 552 -0.97 17.82 -5.89
C SER A 552 -2.46 18.14 -5.76
N VAL A 553 -3.28 17.71 -6.73
CA VAL A 553 -4.74 17.78 -6.65
C VAL A 553 -5.26 16.92 -5.49
N ALA A 554 -4.76 15.69 -5.30
CA ALA A 554 -5.15 14.85 -4.16
C ALA A 554 -4.74 15.47 -2.81
N LYS A 555 -3.54 16.04 -2.71
CA LYS A 555 -3.09 16.77 -1.51
C LYS A 555 -3.93 18.02 -1.26
N GLN A 556 -4.36 18.72 -2.31
CA GLN A 556 -5.23 19.87 -2.17
C GLN A 556 -6.63 19.46 -1.70
N ARG A 557 -7.23 18.44 -2.30
CA ARG A 557 -8.49 17.85 -1.84
C ARG A 557 -8.42 17.39 -0.39
N LEU A 558 -7.33 16.71 0.01
CA LEU A 558 -7.13 16.31 1.40
C LEU A 558 -7.13 17.51 2.35
N ARG A 559 -6.51 18.64 1.95
CA ARG A 559 -6.53 19.87 2.76
C ARG A 559 -7.92 20.50 2.81
N GLU A 560 -8.64 20.50 1.69
CA GLU A 560 -10.02 20.98 1.62
C GLU A 560 -10.95 20.12 2.49
N ASP A 561 -10.80 18.79 2.45
CA ASP A 561 -11.55 17.86 3.29
C ASP A 561 -11.19 18.03 4.77
N GLN A 562 -9.91 18.23 5.10
CA GLN A 562 -9.49 18.54 6.47
C GLN A 562 -10.07 19.87 6.97
N ALA A 563 -10.12 20.90 6.12
CA ALA A 563 -10.73 22.18 6.47
C ALA A 563 -12.24 22.03 6.70
N ARG A 564 -12.95 21.31 5.81
CA ARG A 564 -14.38 21.01 5.99
C ARG A 564 -14.66 20.22 7.27
N LEU A 565 -13.85 19.21 7.56
CA LEU A 565 -13.98 18.43 8.79
C LEU A 565 -13.72 19.29 10.04
N GLN A 566 -12.79 20.23 9.97
CA GLN A 566 -12.54 21.19 11.06
C GLN A 566 -13.74 22.10 11.28
N GLU A 567 -14.30 22.67 10.20
CA GLU A 567 -15.51 23.49 10.24
C GLU A 567 -16.72 22.69 10.80
N GLU A 568 -16.93 21.45 10.36
CA GLU A 568 -17.98 20.57 10.89
C GLU A 568 -17.76 20.25 12.37
N CYS A 569 -16.51 19.97 12.78
CA CYS A 569 -16.18 19.75 14.19
C CYS A 569 -16.46 20.99 15.05
N GLU A 570 -16.18 22.19 14.54
CA GLU A 570 -16.49 23.44 15.23
C GLU A 570 -17.99 23.65 15.34
N GLN A 571 -18.75 23.44 14.27
CA GLN A 571 -20.21 23.51 14.27
C GLN A 571 -20.84 22.49 15.22
N LEU A 572 -20.36 21.24 15.25
CA LEU A 572 -20.82 20.22 16.18
C LEU A 572 -20.49 20.57 17.64
N ARG A 573 -19.30 21.13 17.90
CA ARG A 573 -18.94 21.64 19.24
C ARG A 573 -19.86 22.78 19.67
N GLU A 574 -20.22 23.68 18.77
CA GLU A 574 -21.18 24.76 19.04
C GLU A 574 -22.59 24.22 19.30
N LEU A 575 -23.05 23.24 18.52
CA LEU A 575 -24.33 22.55 18.72
C LEU A 575 -24.39 21.86 20.08
N VAL A 576 -23.36 21.08 20.44
CA VAL A 576 -23.27 20.43 21.76
C VAL A 576 -23.29 21.48 22.86
N ARG A 577 -22.52 22.57 22.73
CA ARG A 577 -22.54 23.68 23.70
C ARG A 577 -23.90 24.37 23.81
N ALA A 578 -24.70 24.41 22.74
CA ALA A 578 -26.05 24.99 22.75
C ALA A 578 -27.07 24.04 23.43
N LEU A 579 -26.96 22.74 23.14
CA LEU A 579 -27.75 21.68 23.77
C LEU A 579 -27.46 21.54 25.27
N GLU A 580 -26.18 21.57 25.66
CA GLU A 580 -25.73 21.54 27.07
C GLU A 580 -26.22 22.77 27.85
N ARG A 581 -26.38 23.92 27.18
CA ARG A 581 -26.97 25.14 27.76
C ARG A 581 -28.50 25.10 27.82
N GLY A 582 -29.15 24.05 27.30
CA GLY A 582 -30.61 23.89 27.31
C GLY A 582 -31.37 24.92 26.47
N GLY A 583 -30.69 25.58 25.52
CA GLY A 583 -31.31 26.57 24.63
C GLY A 583 -31.87 25.94 23.35
N PRO A 584 -32.81 26.61 22.65
CA PRO A 584 -33.28 26.14 21.35
C PRO A 584 -32.13 26.13 20.34
N VAL A 585 -31.99 25.03 19.61
CA VAL A 585 -30.93 24.87 18.62
C VAL A 585 -31.17 25.85 17.45
N PRO A 586 -30.17 26.64 17.03
CA PRO A 586 -30.30 27.52 15.87
C PRO A 586 -30.55 26.71 14.60
N ALA A 587 -31.54 27.11 13.79
CA ALA A 587 -31.97 26.41 12.57
C ALA A 587 -30.84 26.13 11.55
N ASN A 588 -29.79 26.96 11.54
CA ASN A 588 -28.61 26.76 10.68
C ASN A 588 -27.75 25.57 11.12
N LEU A 589 -27.75 25.21 12.41
CA LEU A 589 -27.00 24.07 12.96
C LEU A 589 -27.81 22.76 12.90
N GLU A 590 -29.14 22.82 12.88
CA GLU A 590 -30.00 21.65 12.66
C GLU A 590 -29.87 21.09 11.23
N ALA A 591 -29.70 21.97 10.22
CA ALA A 591 -29.52 21.57 8.83
C ALA A 591 -28.13 20.97 8.54
N ALA A 592 -27.08 21.42 9.23
CA ALA A 592 -25.71 20.94 9.06
C ALA A 592 -25.44 19.61 9.77
N ALA A 593 -26.11 19.33 10.89
CA ALA A 593 -25.90 18.14 11.70
C ALA A 593 -26.51 16.84 11.10
N GLY A 594 -27.05 16.88 9.88
CA GLY A 594 -27.66 15.71 9.25
C GLY A 594 -28.81 15.11 10.07
N LEU A 595 -29.45 15.91 10.94
CA LEU A 595 -30.69 15.50 11.58
C LEU A 595 -31.71 15.32 10.45
N PRO A 596 -32.34 14.13 10.35
CA PRO A 596 -33.21 13.84 9.22
C PRO A 596 -34.30 14.91 9.17
N SER A 597 -34.42 15.53 8.00
CA SER A 597 -35.41 16.57 7.73
C SER A 597 -36.76 16.09 8.26
N SER A 598 -37.49 16.97 8.95
CA SER A 598 -38.83 16.68 9.49
C SER A 598 -39.76 16.03 8.43
N LYS A 599 -39.51 16.28 7.14
CA LYS A 599 -40.20 15.64 6.01
C LYS A 599 -39.84 14.17 5.80
N GLU A 600 -38.56 13.80 5.92
CA GLU A 600 -38.08 12.42 5.77
C GLU A 600 -38.54 11.55 6.95
N VAL A 601 -38.54 12.11 8.16
CA VAL A 601 -39.11 11.44 9.35
C VAL A 601 -40.61 11.21 9.18
N ALA A 602 -41.34 12.16 8.60
CA ALA A 602 -42.77 11.99 8.32
C ALA A 602 -43.05 10.94 7.24
N GLU A 603 -42.21 10.84 6.21
CA GLU A 603 -42.32 9.82 5.16
C GLU A 603 -42.00 8.41 5.68
N LEU A 604 -40.94 8.27 6.49
CA LEU A 604 -40.60 6.99 7.12
C LEU A 604 -41.70 6.53 8.10
N ARG A 605 -42.29 7.45 8.88
CA ARG A 605 -43.44 7.12 9.74
C ARG A 605 -44.63 6.61 8.93
N LYS A 606 -44.96 7.28 7.81
CA LYS A 606 -46.02 6.80 6.91
C LYS A 606 -45.71 5.42 6.31
N GLN A 607 -44.45 5.15 5.98
CA GLN A 607 -44.05 3.83 5.47
C GLN A 607 -44.21 2.75 6.55
N VAL A 608 -43.80 3.03 7.79
CA VAL A 608 -43.99 2.12 8.94
C VAL A 608 -45.48 1.87 9.18
N GLU A 609 -46.30 2.91 9.26
CA GLU A 609 -47.75 2.79 9.42
C GLU A 609 -48.37 1.96 8.29
N SER A 610 -47.92 2.15 7.04
CA SER A 610 -48.40 1.36 5.91
C SER A 610 -47.98 -0.12 5.98
N ALA A 611 -46.79 -0.40 6.50
CA ALA A 611 -46.27 -1.76 6.66
C ALA A 611 -46.97 -2.48 7.83
N GLU A 612 -47.20 -1.79 8.94
CA GLU A 612 -47.98 -2.28 10.07
C GLU A 612 -49.41 -2.60 9.64
N LEU A 613 -50.05 -1.72 8.88
CA LEU A 613 -51.39 -1.96 8.34
C LEU A 613 -51.43 -3.17 7.40
N LYS A 614 -50.40 -3.35 6.54
CA LYS A 614 -50.28 -4.55 5.69
C LYS A 614 -50.14 -5.82 6.52
N ASN A 615 -49.31 -5.81 7.56
CA ASN A 615 -49.13 -6.94 8.48
C ASN A 615 -50.42 -7.26 9.24
N GLN A 616 -51.17 -6.24 9.66
CA GLN A 616 -52.45 -6.42 10.32
C GLN A 616 -53.48 -7.09 9.39
N ARG A 617 -53.62 -6.59 8.15
CA ARG A 617 -54.47 -7.22 7.13
C ARG A 617 -54.05 -8.66 6.82
N LEU A 618 -52.75 -8.94 6.77
CA LEU A 618 -52.26 -10.31 6.55
C LEU A 618 -52.66 -11.24 7.70
N LYS A 619 -52.56 -10.77 8.96
CA LYS A 619 -53.03 -11.53 10.14
C LYS A 619 -54.53 -11.79 10.09
N GLU A 620 -55.35 -10.80 9.70
CA GLU A 620 -56.81 -10.96 9.55
C GLU A 620 -57.17 -11.98 8.47
N VAL A 621 -56.51 -11.94 7.31
CA VAL A 621 -56.72 -12.93 6.23
C VAL A 621 -56.33 -14.33 6.70
N PHE A 622 -55.18 -14.46 7.39
CA PHE A 622 -54.74 -15.75 7.93
C PHE A 622 -55.75 -16.31 8.94
N GLN A 623 -56.21 -15.48 9.89
CA GLN A 623 -57.25 -15.89 10.85
C GLN A 623 -58.54 -16.33 10.15
N THR A 624 -58.99 -15.57 9.15
CA THR A 624 -60.19 -15.91 8.38
C THR A 624 -60.03 -17.25 7.66
N LYS A 625 -58.87 -17.50 7.04
CA LYS A 625 -58.58 -18.76 6.34
C LYS A 625 -58.47 -19.95 7.28
N ILE A 626 -57.86 -19.79 8.45
CA ILE A 626 -57.80 -20.86 9.46
C ILE A 626 -59.19 -21.16 10.02
N GLN A 627 -60.02 -20.15 10.25
CA GLN A 627 -61.41 -20.35 10.69
C GLN A 627 -62.25 -21.05 9.61
N GLU A 628 -62.08 -20.68 8.34
CA GLU A 628 -62.70 -21.37 7.20
C GLU A 628 -62.30 -22.85 7.18
N PHE A 629 -60.99 -23.14 7.30
CA PHE A 629 -60.48 -24.50 7.36
C PHE A 629 -61.03 -25.29 8.55
N ARG A 630 -61.08 -24.71 9.75
CA ARG A 630 -61.66 -25.35 10.94
C ARG A 630 -63.14 -25.67 10.77
N LYS A 631 -63.92 -24.75 10.18
CA LYS A 631 -65.35 -24.97 9.90
C LYS A 631 -65.55 -26.12 8.91
N VAL A 632 -64.74 -26.17 7.85
CA VAL A 632 -64.78 -27.26 6.87
C VAL A 632 -64.40 -28.59 7.52
N CYS A 633 -63.31 -28.64 8.30
CA CYS A 633 -62.91 -29.86 9.01
C CYS A 633 -63.98 -30.32 9.99
N TYR A 634 -64.61 -29.40 10.73
CA TYR A 634 -65.69 -29.73 11.65
C TYR A 634 -66.91 -30.31 10.92
N ALA A 635 -67.30 -29.72 9.79
CA ALA A 635 -68.42 -30.21 8.99
C ALA A 635 -68.14 -31.57 8.33
N LEU A 636 -66.90 -31.82 7.88
CA LEU A 636 -66.53 -33.05 7.18
C LEU A 636 -66.23 -34.22 8.11
N THR A 637 -65.49 -33.97 9.19
CA THR A 637 -64.97 -35.03 10.08
C THR A 637 -65.75 -35.16 11.37
N GLY A 638 -66.62 -34.19 11.69
CA GLY A 638 -67.33 -34.14 12.96
C GLY A 638 -66.48 -33.64 14.14
N TYR A 639 -65.21 -33.25 13.94
CA TYR A 639 -64.34 -32.74 15.01
C TYR A 639 -63.94 -31.28 14.82
N GLN A 640 -64.20 -30.46 15.84
CA GLN A 640 -63.69 -29.10 15.92
C GLN A 640 -62.31 -29.14 16.56
N ILE A 641 -61.29 -28.71 15.80
CA ILE A 641 -59.89 -28.72 16.20
C ILE A 641 -59.46 -27.31 16.59
N ASP A 642 -59.24 -27.07 17.89
CA ASP A 642 -58.79 -25.80 18.43
C ASP A 642 -57.37 -25.89 18.99
N ILE A 643 -56.56 -24.88 18.69
CA ILE A 643 -55.20 -24.77 19.21
C ILE A 643 -55.30 -24.10 20.59
N THR A 644 -54.83 -24.79 21.63
CA THR A 644 -54.94 -24.32 23.03
C THR A 644 -53.66 -23.60 23.47
N THR A 645 -52.61 -24.36 23.80
CA THR A 645 -51.26 -23.87 24.04
C THR A 645 -50.32 -24.34 22.92
N GLU A 646 -49.06 -23.92 22.94
CA GLU A 646 -48.06 -24.36 21.96
C GLU A 646 -48.07 -25.89 21.81
N ASN A 647 -48.30 -26.34 20.57
CA ASN A 647 -48.31 -27.75 20.15
C ASN A 647 -49.38 -28.64 20.78
N GLN A 648 -50.49 -28.08 21.29
CA GLN A 648 -51.63 -28.83 21.81
C GLN A 648 -52.93 -28.52 21.07
N TYR A 649 -53.56 -29.57 20.55
CA TYR A 649 -54.78 -29.53 19.76
C TYR A 649 -55.93 -30.15 20.57
N ARG A 650 -56.93 -29.34 20.88
CA ARG A 650 -58.18 -29.76 21.50
C ARG A 650 -59.16 -30.16 20.39
N LEU A 651 -59.64 -31.40 20.45
CA LEU A 651 -60.69 -31.93 19.60
C LEU A 651 -61.97 -32.03 20.41
N THR A 652 -63.02 -31.35 19.94
CA THR A 652 -64.38 -31.50 20.45
C THR A 652 -65.24 -32.12 19.35
N SER A 653 -65.90 -33.23 19.67
CA SER A 653 -66.80 -33.89 18.71
C SER A 653 -68.10 -33.11 18.56
N MET A 654 -68.68 -33.15 17.36
CA MET A 654 -70.02 -32.66 17.05
C MET A 654 -71.08 -33.39 17.87
N TYR A 655 -70.82 -34.66 18.21
CA TYR A 655 -71.72 -35.54 18.94
C TYR A 655 -71.33 -35.70 20.41
N ALA A 656 -70.63 -34.71 20.98
CA ALA A 656 -70.24 -34.74 22.38
C ALA A 656 -71.47 -34.72 23.32
N GLU A 657 -71.53 -35.64 24.28
CA GLU A 657 -72.61 -35.75 25.25
C GLU A 657 -72.63 -34.56 26.23
N HIS A 658 -71.45 -34.07 26.59
CA HIS A 658 -71.28 -32.88 27.41
C HIS A 658 -70.37 -31.84 26.75
N LYS A 659 -70.65 -30.55 27.01
CA LYS A 659 -69.84 -29.42 26.48
C LYS A 659 -68.38 -29.43 26.95
N ALA A 660 -68.08 -30.19 28.01
CA ALA A 660 -66.74 -30.33 28.55
C ALA A 660 -65.95 -31.49 27.93
N ASP A 661 -66.59 -32.33 27.11
CA ASP A 661 -65.97 -33.50 26.53
C ASP A 661 -65.03 -33.10 25.40
N CYS A 662 -63.74 -33.25 25.65
CA CYS A 662 -62.72 -32.99 24.66
C CYS A 662 -61.57 -33.99 24.76
N LEU A 663 -60.94 -34.22 23.62
CA LEU A 663 -59.67 -34.93 23.52
C LEU A 663 -58.57 -33.91 23.30
N ILE A 664 -57.43 -34.07 23.95
CA ILE A 664 -56.29 -33.18 23.76
C ILE A 664 -55.14 -33.99 23.19
N PHE A 665 -54.69 -33.63 21.99
CA PHE A 665 -53.53 -34.22 21.36
C PHE A 665 -52.35 -33.24 21.42
N LYS A 666 -51.19 -33.73 21.83
CA LYS A 666 -49.94 -32.98 21.80
C LYS A 666 -49.06 -33.46 20.67
N ALA A 667 -48.60 -32.54 19.82
CA ALA A 667 -47.60 -32.89 18.82
C ALA A 667 -46.26 -33.19 19.48
N THR A 668 -45.69 -34.36 19.19
CA THR A 668 -44.40 -34.84 19.70
C THR A 668 -43.41 -34.93 18.54
N GLY A 669 -42.27 -34.23 18.66
CA GLY A 669 -41.20 -34.20 17.64
C GLY A 669 -41.12 -32.90 16.83
N THR A 670 -39.93 -32.62 16.27
CA THR A 670 -39.59 -31.37 15.54
C THR A 670 -40.38 -31.16 14.25
N SER A 671 -41.03 -32.20 13.73
CA SER A 671 -41.79 -32.19 12.47
C SER A 671 -43.31 -32.17 12.67
N GLY A 672 -43.82 -32.15 13.90
CA GLY A 672 -45.26 -32.10 14.21
C GLY A 672 -46.08 -33.31 13.74
N THR A 673 -45.44 -34.38 13.27
CA THR A 673 -46.09 -35.48 12.52
C THR A 673 -46.65 -36.58 13.43
N LYS A 674 -46.11 -36.73 14.65
CA LYS A 674 -46.61 -37.70 15.63
C LYS A 674 -47.42 -36.97 16.70
N MET A 675 -48.66 -37.39 16.89
CA MET A 675 -49.58 -36.81 17.87
C MET A 675 -49.78 -37.80 19.01
N GLN A 676 -49.63 -37.35 20.25
CA GLN A 676 -49.85 -38.16 21.44
C GLN A 676 -51.11 -37.68 22.17
N LEU A 677 -52.02 -38.60 22.50
CA LEU A 677 -53.20 -38.27 23.28
C LEU A 677 -52.81 -37.99 24.74
N LEU A 678 -53.26 -36.86 25.28
CA LEU A 678 -53.20 -36.53 26.70
C LEU A 678 -54.47 -37.02 27.38
N GLU A 679 -54.33 -37.54 28.59
CA GLU A 679 -55.47 -37.98 29.39
C GLU A 679 -56.38 -36.79 29.74
N THR A 680 -57.65 -36.88 29.33
CA THR A 680 -58.73 -35.99 29.72
C THR A 680 -59.80 -36.77 30.48
N ALA A 681 -60.72 -36.07 31.16
CA ALA A 681 -61.85 -36.74 31.83
C ALA A 681 -62.67 -37.58 30.84
N PHE A 682 -62.80 -37.11 29.60
CA PHE A 682 -63.47 -37.82 28.51
C PHE A 682 -62.63 -38.98 27.96
N SER A 683 -61.30 -38.87 27.84
CA SER A 683 -60.50 -40.00 27.36
C SER A 683 -60.61 -41.23 28.26
N ARG A 684 -60.85 -41.04 29.57
CA ARG A 684 -61.03 -42.15 30.52
C ARG A 684 -62.32 -42.95 30.31
N THR A 685 -63.37 -42.36 29.74
CA THR A 685 -64.64 -43.07 29.50
C THR A 685 -64.61 -43.93 28.24
N ILE A 686 -63.63 -43.71 27.36
CA ILE A 686 -63.46 -44.40 26.08
C ILE A 686 -62.16 -45.22 26.02
N GLN A 687 -61.67 -45.68 27.17
CA GLN A 687 -60.40 -46.40 27.31
C GLN A 687 -60.32 -47.65 26.40
N GLU A 688 -61.42 -48.39 26.24
CA GLU A 688 -61.48 -49.58 25.39
C GLU A 688 -61.21 -49.26 23.91
N LEU A 689 -61.76 -48.14 23.41
CA LEU A 689 -61.53 -47.68 22.04
C LEU A 689 -60.10 -47.15 21.84
N ILE A 690 -59.52 -46.52 22.88
CA ILE A 690 -58.13 -46.06 22.88
C ILE A 690 -57.19 -47.27 22.81
N GLU A 691 -57.42 -48.30 23.64
CA GLU A 691 -56.58 -49.49 23.65
C GLU A 691 -56.63 -50.22 22.29
N LEU A 692 -57.82 -50.45 21.73
CA LEU A 692 -57.95 -51.14 20.45
C LEU A 692 -57.40 -50.34 19.26
N HIS A 693 -57.77 -49.07 19.11
CA HIS A 693 -57.47 -48.32 17.87
C HIS A 693 -56.22 -47.46 17.96
N LEU A 694 -55.87 -46.95 19.14
CA LEU A 694 -54.71 -46.08 19.32
C LEU A 694 -53.46 -46.85 19.78
N LEU A 695 -53.59 -47.88 20.63
CA LEU A 695 -52.44 -48.69 21.09
C LEU A 695 -52.17 -49.91 20.21
N HIS A 696 -53.18 -50.71 19.86
CA HIS A 696 -52.96 -51.92 19.05
C HIS A 696 -52.83 -51.63 17.55
N GLN A 697 -53.64 -50.71 17.02
CA GLN A 697 -53.66 -50.37 15.59
C GLN A 697 -52.79 -49.14 15.24
N ASP A 698 -52.28 -48.40 16.23
CA ASP A 698 -51.45 -47.20 16.10
C ASP A 698 -52.00 -46.16 15.08
N SER A 699 -53.32 -45.97 15.05
CA SER A 699 -53.98 -45.14 14.04
C SER A 699 -55.00 -44.17 14.64
N ILE A 700 -54.62 -42.89 14.72
CA ILE A 700 -55.50 -41.80 15.17
C ILE A 700 -56.74 -41.64 14.28
N PRO A 701 -56.64 -41.69 12.93
CA PRO A 701 -57.83 -41.59 12.10
C PRO A 701 -58.81 -42.74 12.34
N ALA A 702 -58.33 -43.99 12.50
CA ALA A 702 -59.19 -45.13 12.80
C ALA A 702 -59.90 -44.97 14.16
N PHE A 703 -59.15 -44.51 15.17
CA PHE A 703 -59.70 -44.20 16.49
C PHE A 703 -60.79 -43.11 16.44
N LEU A 704 -60.51 -41.97 15.80
CA LEU A 704 -61.48 -40.87 15.72
C LEU A 704 -62.73 -41.26 14.90
N SER A 705 -62.57 -42.04 13.83
CA SER A 705 -63.72 -42.56 13.08
C SER A 705 -64.59 -43.51 13.90
N ALA A 706 -63.99 -44.47 14.61
CA ALA A 706 -64.72 -45.39 15.48
C ALA A 706 -65.44 -44.65 16.61
N LEU A 707 -64.75 -43.68 17.24
CA LEU A 707 -65.32 -42.83 18.27
C LEU A 707 -66.48 -41.96 17.76
N THR A 708 -66.39 -41.43 16.53
CA THR A 708 -67.48 -40.66 15.92
C THR A 708 -68.73 -41.51 15.74
N LEU A 709 -68.56 -42.75 15.27
CA LEU A 709 -69.67 -43.68 15.10
C LEU A 709 -70.28 -44.10 16.44
N ASP A 710 -69.45 -44.33 17.47
CA ASP A 710 -69.92 -44.66 18.82
C ASP A 710 -70.70 -43.49 19.45
N LEU A 711 -70.14 -42.26 19.42
CA LEU A 711 -70.84 -41.08 19.94
C LEU A 711 -72.13 -40.76 19.16
N PHE A 712 -72.11 -40.92 17.84
CA PHE A 712 -73.30 -40.78 17.02
C PHE A 712 -74.36 -41.83 17.38
N SER A 713 -73.96 -43.09 17.58
CA SER A 713 -74.85 -44.16 18.04
C SER A 713 -75.45 -43.81 19.41
N ARG A 714 -74.64 -43.39 20.38
CA ARG A 714 -75.13 -43.01 21.72
C ARG A 714 -76.09 -41.82 21.68
N GLN A 715 -75.89 -40.86 20.79
CA GLN A 715 -76.77 -39.71 20.65
C GLN A 715 -78.07 -40.03 19.87
N THR A 716 -78.10 -41.10 19.09
CA THR A 716 -79.28 -41.58 18.35
C THR A 716 -80.04 -42.69 19.07
N VAL A 717 -79.50 -43.24 20.16
CA VAL A 717 -80.22 -44.08 21.12
C VAL A 717 -81.14 -43.19 21.94
N ALA A 718 -82.36 -43.00 21.43
CA ALA A 718 -83.49 -42.41 22.13
C ALA A 718 -84.35 -43.50 22.77
#